data_AF-A0A819QN48-F1
#
_entry.id   AF-A0A819QN48-F1
#
_cell.length_a   1.000
_cell.length_b   1.000
_cell.length_c   1.000
_cell.angle_alpha   90.00
_cell.angle_beta   90.00
_cell.angle_gamma   90.00
#
_symmetry.space_group_name_H-M   'P 1'
#
loop_
_entity.id
_entity.type
_entity.pdbx_description
1 polymer ?
#
loop_
_entity_poly.entity_id
_entity_poly.type
_entity_poly.pdbx_seq_one_letter_code
_entity_poly.pdbx_strand_id
1 'polypeptide(L)'
;MTETGHGDSAQRILRISDITKEPNEMLMPISGYEEMPIVPLEIAVEPLVSLLPAVQSYAYAAKERCKNPPPDGLTIDESASIMLYTMGWKPLDKCLYVALNANLRSQDRNKLEPWFLYLKLFLTALSQLPSQHQFLFRGVKSDLHRSYPEGRTIVWWGFSSCTVSVKVLQSELFLGTKGTRTMFTIECDSGKNIQKHSYYPKEDEMLLLAATQFTVVGCLDQGNDLHTIQLKETKPKYPLLQPISILSQWTATSPRKRQKTHQFTQISQKHYFSGRPSSRNSNGGGRFVVYIPYLPANIDSNQLLENIIRQRLELQLKLIVLDIKCDAELGIGIVYLPNDEDKNYLINIVECIVIEASKNITVSFVDELELISYIVVDGEDMENLPSGDEICRRWVHLCKMQSQPQCKPLSFQFPNIFRIVMHSLRELLTATSIKEFSINGHIATVYFRADCSFFEDLPRTTNLDRLKVAIRRLISDEHMSKESIHIQYNKECANAVVIASGRARIWALHSSIQLDGRVIMKKDSLAYRLLIRPVPKSVSISHIQHHKIFADTIIKILHTDEHVILELSDKNVYEKCINQGALRIGDHVLGIEVYTFASNPENSEIDAENWYETEMCDHKPDIMPFISNPQHHIFRSKWNAKAFLEQFRRWTSNDRKIDGKDGDKYEKLCNLKRHLLRMTVMLNTIGVVKRGSYRIGEKEVKLKPNRIKTILYDHNSKLQHGKTTSLSHATEFPYPSTSVSVIKEDCLIAYEHLVLKGSRPVLLNMAHANSPGGGYKRGDGTQEETLFRRSNYFQSLDLELDDEKPTARFYCNSNSELEPLSDHDVLYPMDEFGAIYTSGLTAFRQSEDIGYAFMEIPMYDVCAIAMAPYRDPKIENDLLSSKYSIGTRKKIENIFAIAHHQNHDTLVLSAFGCGTFRNPPKHVAAIFKSVIEQYAGYFKCIYFAIADDHNTDQTLNPIENFRPFVELLDCLVQKPERNKLVGMMIGSWQILNYTTINEITLSDIRIYRSNACRYGGKCYDLKNIQHCREYLHPPLCPYANNTVSCSQKNDDHHRIWFRHRQICSYGGECELIEYDLIHLNEFEHPEFCRDRGRCENMSKKHLKAYRHVPLCKYRRQCNDYNRELNDHCLNFRH
;
A
#
# COMPACT_ATOMS: atom_id res chain seq x y z
N MET A 1 26.35 23.06 -28.38
CA MET A 1 27.65 23.31 -29.05
C MET A 1 28.54 23.89 -27.97
N THR A 2 29.71 23.37 -27.61
CA THR A 2 30.53 22.25 -28.13
C THR A 2 31.48 21.79 -27.03
N GLU A 3 31.47 20.51 -26.59
CA GLU A 3 32.56 19.77 -25.89
C GLU A 3 32.04 18.46 -25.23
N THR A 4 31.83 17.38 -26.00
CA THR A 4 31.44 16.05 -25.43
C THR A 4 31.99 14.82 -26.19
N GLY A 5 32.76 15.01 -27.27
CA GLY A 5 32.93 14.01 -28.33
C GLY A 5 33.57 12.65 -27.98
N HIS A 6 34.36 12.56 -26.90
CA HIS A 6 35.01 11.30 -26.49
C HIS A 6 34.16 10.44 -25.53
N GLY A 7 33.12 11.01 -24.92
CA GLY A 7 32.27 10.28 -23.96
C GLY A 7 31.26 9.35 -24.64
N ASP A 8 30.54 9.87 -25.63
CA ASP A 8 29.41 9.23 -26.32
C ASP A 8 29.84 8.02 -27.19
N SER A 9 31.03 8.07 -27.80
CA SER A 9 31.55 7.00 -28.66
C SER A 9 31.72 5.67 -27.90
N ALA A 10 32.29 5.69 -26.70
CA ALA A 10 32.51 4.49 -25.89
C ALA A 10 31.20 3.82 -25.45
N GLN A 11 30.14 4.60 -25.21
CA GLN A 11 28.83 4.07 -24.79
C GLN A 11 28.15 3.36 -25.96
N ARG A 12 28.24 3.92 -27.17
CA ARG A 12 27.71 3.31 -28.40
C ARG A 12 28.43 2.01 -28.76
N ILE A 13 29.77 1.98 -28.70
CA ILE A 13 30.59 0.81 -29.03
C ILE A 13 30.15 -0.42 -28.23
N LEU A 14 29.91 -0.28 -26.92
CA LEU A 14 29.48 -1.40 -26.07
C LEU A 14 28.10 -1.97 -26.44
N ARG A 15 27.17 -1.15 -26.97
CA ARG A 15 25.86 -1.65 -27.47
C ARG A 15 25.99 -2.51 -28.73
N ILE A 16 27.09 -2.36 -29.45
CA ILE A 16 27.31 -3.01 -30.75
C ILE A 16 28.18 -4.26 -30.57
N SER A 17 29.19 -4.22 -29.69
CA SER A 17 30.19 -5.29 -29.50
C SER A 17 29.80 -6.39 -28.50
N ASP A 18 28.68 -6.29 -27.79
CA ASP A 18 28.33 -7.20 -26.68
C ASP A 18 28.01 -8.65 -27.08
N ILE A 19 27.76 -8.92 -28.36
CA ILE A 19 27.45 -10.27 -28.89
C ILE A 19 28.60 -11.27 -28.71
N THR A 20 29.82 -10.77 -28.50
CA THR A 20 30.99 -11.55 -28.08
C THR A 20 30.78 -12.30 -26.75
N LYS A 21 29.78 -11.91 -25.96
CA LYS A 21 29.42 -12.51 -24.66
C LYS A 21 28.23 -13.48 -24.72
N GLU A 22 27.66 -13.75 -25.89
CA GLU A 22 26.62 -14.79 -26.00
C GLU A 22 27.20 -16.16 -25.61
N PRO A 23 26.51 -16.95 -24.78
CA PRO A 23 27.05 -18.21 -24.27
C PRO A 23 27.16 -19.31 -25.34
N ASN A 24 26.48 -19.15 -26.49
CA ASN A 24 26.37 -20.15 -27.57
C ASN A 24 25.81 -21.52 -27.11
N GLU A 25 25.12 -21.51 -25.96
CA GLU A 25 24.48 -22.65 -25.30
C GLU A 25 22.97 -22.41 -25.15
N MET A 26 22.23 -23.50 -24.95
CA MET A 26 20.80 -23.47 -24.70
C MET A 26 20.53 -23.25 -23.20
N LEU A 27 20.07 -22.05 -22.83
CA LEU A 27 19.63 -21.72 -21.48
C LEU A 27 18.15 -22.08 -21.27
N MET A 28 17.71 -22.06 -20.01
CA MET A 28 16.28 -22.14 -19.66
C MET A 28 15.50 -20.95 -20.27
N PRO A 29 14.24 -21.15 -20.72
CA PRO A 29 13.38 -20.06 -21.17
C PRO A 29 13.27 -18.90 -20.17
N ILE A 30 13.00 -17.70 -20.67
CA ILE A 30 12.74 -16.52 -19.86
C ILE A 30 11.22 -16.37 -19.70
N SER A 31 10.77 -16.46 -18.46
CA SER A 31 9.37 -16.44 -18.02
C SER A 31 9.21 -15.72 -16.68
N GLY A 32 7.97 -15.38 -16.31
CA GLY A 32 7.60 -14.67 -15.07
C GLY A 32 7.36 -13.17 -15.25
N TYR A 33 8.01 -12.51 -16.22
CA TYR A 33 7.74 -11.10 -16.50
C TYR A 33 6.37 -10.91 -17.19
N GLU A 34 5.89 -11.89 -17.94
CA GLU A 34 4.60 -11.85 -18.65
C GLU A 34 3.41 -11.79 -17.68
N GLU A 35 3.57 -12.27 -16.45
CA GLU A 35 2.57 -12.23 -15.39
C GLU A 35 2.52 -10.88 -14.66
N MET A 36 3.56 -10.05 -14.79
CA MET A 36 3.61 -8.72 -14.17
C MET A 36 2.56 -7.76 -14.74
N PRO A 37 2.08 -6.80 -13.94
CA PRO A 37 1.26 -5.69 -14.43
C PRO A 37 2.09 -4.77 -15.34
N ILE A 38 1.42 -4.14 -16.31
CA ILE A 38 1.99 -2.99 -17.03
C ILE A 38 1.88 -1.79 -16.08
N VAL A 39 3.02 -1.13 -15.81
CA VAL A 39 3.13 0.02 -14.90
C VAL A 39 3.89 1.16 -15.59
N PRO A 40 3.75 2.42 -15.13
CA PRO A 40 4.58 3.53 -15.61
C PRO A 40 6.08 3.24 -15.47
N LEU A 41 6.89 3.84 -16.34
CA LEU A 41 8.33 3.57 -16.43
C LEU A 41 9.07 3.82 -15.10
N GLU A 42 8.63 4.81 -14.31
CA GLU A 42 9.20 5.13 -13.01
C GLU A 42 9.09 3.97 -12.02
N ILE A 43 7.92 3.32 -11.98
CA ILE A 43 7.66 2.11 -11.17
C ILE A 43 8.39 0.91 -11.81
N ALA A 44 8.41 0.83 -13.14
CA ALA A 44 9.04 -0.27 -13.86
C ALA A 44 10.55 -0.37 -13.59
N VAL A 45 11.22 0.74 -13.28
CA VAL A 45 12.66 0.79 -12.94
C VAL A 45 12.95 0.85 -11.43
N GLU A 46 11.94 0.93 -10.57
CA GLU A 46 12.12 1.05 -9.12
C GLU A 46 12.91 -0.14 -8.51
N PRO A 47 12.63 -1.42 -8.84
CA PRO A 47 13.45 -2.53 -8.33
C PRO A 47 14.88 -2.53 -8.86
N LEU A 48 15.16 -1.78 -9.94
CA LEU A 48 16.47 -1.67 -10.55
C LEU A 48 17.36 -0.60 -9.88
N VAL A 49 16.83 0.24 -8.99
CA VAL A 49 17.59 1.35 -8.36
C VAL A 49 18.80 0.85 -7.58
N SER A 50 18.68 -0.28 -6.86
CA SER A 50 19.79 -0.90 -6.13
C SER A 50 20.91 -1.42 -7.04
N LEU A 51 20.55 -1.89 -8.24
CA LEU A 51 21.48 -2.40 -9.26
C LEU A 51 22.11 -1.27 -10.06
N LEU A 52 21.29 -0.25 -10.39
CA LEU A 52 21.52 0.87 -11.29
C LEU A 52 21.09 2.20 -10.61
N PRO A 53 21.91 2.80 -9.73
CA PRO A 53 21.49 3.96 -8.92
C PRO A 53 21.02 5.21 -9.70
N ALA A 54 21.41 5.34 -10.98
CA ALA A 54 20.98 6.43 -11.84
C ALA A 54 19.68 6.16 -12.62
N VAL A 55 19.11 4.94 -12.58
CA VAL A 55 18.07 4.53 -13.54
C VAL A 55 16.81 5.40 -13.49
N GLN A 56 16.40 5.88 -12.32
CA GLN A 56 15.24 6.79 -12.17
C GLN A 56 15.46 8.14 -12.87
N SER A 57 16.65 8.74 -12.76
CA SER A 57 16.92 10.03 -13.42
C SER A 57 17.02 9.89 -14.94
N TYR A 58 17.48 8.74 -15.43
CA TYR A 58 17.49 8.42 -16.86
C TYR A 58 16.11 8.03 -17.39
N ALA A 59 15.27 7.36 -16.59
CA ALA A 59 13.87 7.09 -16.93
C ALA A 59 13.06 8.40 -17.07
N TYR A 60 13.26 9.34 -16.14
CA TYR A 60 12.69 10.69 -16.25
C TYR A 60 13.16 11.38 -17.55
N ALA A 61 14.47 11.42 -17.80
CA ALA A 61 15.03 12.01 -19.01
C ALA A 61 14.58 11.32 -20.32
N ALA A 62 14.24 10.03 -20.28
CA ALA A 62 13.67 9.29 -21.41
C ALA A 62 12.22 9.70 -21.69
N LYS A 63 11.39 9.93 -20.65
CA LYS A 63 10.00 10.40 -20.81
C LYS A 63 9.94 11.83 -21.34
N GLU A 64 10.72 12.75 -20.77
CA GLU A 64 10.80 14.15 -21.22
C GLU A 64 11.30 14.30 -22.67
N ARG A 65 12.06 13.32 -23.18
CA ARG A 65 12.55 13.31 -24.58
C ARG A 65 11.61 12.60 -25.56
N CYS A 66 10.57 11.92 -25.09
CA CYS A 66 9.58 11.32 -25.96
C CYS A 66 8.69 12.40 -26.60
N LYS A 67 8.27 12.16 -27.84
CA LYS A 67 7.28 13.01 -28.50
C LYS A 67 5.92 12.77 -27.86
N ASN A 68 5.07 13.80 -27.82
CA ASN A 68 3.70 13.69 -27.35
C ASN A 68 2.70 14.13 -28.45
N PRO A 69 1.82 13.25 -28.95
CA PRO A 69 1.80 11.81 -28.70
C PRO A 69 3.03 11.09 -29.29
N PRO A 70 3.44 9.94 -28.73
CA PRO A 70 4.52 9.14 -29.32
C PRO A 70 4.14 8.57 -30.70
N PRO A 71 5.13 8.26 -31.56
CA PRO A 71 4.89 7.55 -32.81
C PRO A 71 4.31 6.15 -32.61
N ASP A 72 3.80 5.57 -33.70
CA ASP A 72 3.43 4.15 -33.83
C ASP A 72 2.41 3.62 -32.81
N GLY A 73 1.64 4.53 -32.17
CA GLY A 73 0.54 4.21 -31.28
C GLY A 73 0.93 3.91 -29.83
N LEU A 74 2.22 3.98 -29.50
CA LEU A 74 2.72 3.69 -28.16
C LEU A 74 2.32 4.77 -27.14
N THR A 75 2.13 4.35 -25.89
CA THR A 75 2.07 5.29 -24.76
C THR A 75 3.44 5.94 -24.50
N ILE A 76 3.47 7.05 -23.73
CA ILE A 76 4.71 7.75 -23.39
C ILE A 76 5.65 6.80 -22.61
N ASP A 77 5.13 6.03 -21.67
CA ASP A 77 5.89 5.05 -20.89
C ASP A 77 6.48 3.92 -21.75
N GLU A 78 5.72 3.40 -22.71
CA GLU A 78 6.19 2.38 -23.65
C GLU A 78 7.30 2.93 -24.57
N SER A 79 7.09 4.10 -25.16
CA SER A 79 8.10 4.78 -25.97
C SER A 79 9.36 5.13 -25.16
N ALA A 80 9.19 5.59 -23.92
CA ALA A 80 10.28 5.95 -23.03
C ALA A 80 11.04 4.72 -22.52
N SER A 81 10.39 3.57 -22.36
CA SER A 81 11.07 2.30 -22.03
C SER A 81 12.07 1.92 -23.12
N ILE A 82 11.71 2.08 -24.39
CA ILE A 82 12.59 1.86 -25.55
C ILE A 82 13.70 2.92 -25.60
N MET A 83 13.36 4.19 -25.36
CA MET A 83 14.38 5.25 -25.31
C MET A 83 15.41 4.98 -24.22
N LEU A 84 14.98 4.64 -23.00
CA LEU A 84 15.84 4.30 -21.87
C LEU A 84 16.75 3.09 -22.18
N TYR A 85 16.23 2.06 -22.88
CA TYR A 85 17.03 0.93 -23.34
C TYR A 85 18.21 1.36 -24.23
N THR A 86 18.00 2.39 -25.06
CA THR A 86 19.02 2.87 -25.99
C THR A 86 19.99 3.90 -25.40
N MET A 87 19.71 4.45 -24.21
CA MET A 87 20.55 5.47 -23.56
C MET A 87 21.84 4.88 -22.97
N GLY A 88 22.93 5.66 -23.06
CA GLY A 88 24.20 5.39 -22.40
C GLY A 88 24.50 6.39 -21.29
N TRP A 89 25.06 5.92 -20.17
CA TRP A 89 25.58 6.75 -19.08
C TRP A 89 26.90 6.23 -18.52
N LYS A 90 27.37 6.78 -17.39
CA LYS A 90 28.56 6.32 -16.69
C LYS A 90 28.22 5.98 -15.23
N PRO A 91 28.84 4.95 -14.63
CA PRO A 91 29.77 4.00 -15.26
C PRO A 91 29.04 3.03 -16.22
N LEU A 92 29.76 2.53 -17.23
CA LEU A 92 29.15 1.90 -18.42
C LEU A 92 28.57 0.49 -18.16
N ASP A 93 29.14 -0.24 -17.22
CA ASP A 93 28.63 -1.50 -16.68
C ASP A 93 27.30 -1.33 -15.92
N LYS A 94 26.96 -0.09 -15.55
CA LYS A 94 25.71 0.30 -14.90
C LYS A 94 24.72 0.97 -15.86
N CYS A 95 24.95 0.91 -17.17
CA CYS A 95 23.92 1.23 -18.17
C CYS A 95 22.84 0.15 -18.18
N LEU A 96 21.58 0.55 -18.34
CA LEU A 96 20.44 -0.38 -18.36
C LEU A 96 20.58 -1.43 -19.48
N TYR A 97 20.97 -1.02 -20.69
CA TYR A 97 21.31 -1.95 -21.80
C TYR A 97 22.29 -3.05 -21.36
N VAL A 98 23.42 -2.64 -20.78
CA VAL A 98 24.57 -3.52 -20.52
C VAL A 98 24.24 -4.51 -19.41
N ALA A 99 23.60 -4.03 -18.34
CA ALA A 99 23.21 -4.85 -17.21
C ALA A 99 22.05 -5.80 -17.56
N LEU A 100 21.05 -5.34 -18.33
CA LEU A 100 19.95 -6.21 -18.77
C LEU A 100 20.46 -7.34 -19.67
N ASN A 101 21.23 -7.02 -20.71
CA ASN A 101 21.79 -8.05 -21.61
C ASN A 101 22.77 -9.00 -20.91
N ALA A 102 23.49 -8.54 -19.87
CA ALA A 102 24.30 -9.42 -19.03
C ALA A 102 23.45 -10.41 -18.21
N ASN A 103 22.34 -9.97 -17.62
CA ASN A 103 21.44 -10.84 -16.87
C ASN A 103 20.65 -11.79 -17.78
N LEU A 104 20.26 -11.38 -18.98
CA LEU A 104 19.59 -12.25 -19.96
C LEU A 104 20.48 -13.43 -20.40
N ARG A 105 21.80 -13.22 -20.47
CA ARG A 105 22.81 -14.25 -20.78
C ARG A 105 23.25 -15.10 -19.58
N SER A 106 22.80 -14.78 -18.37
CA SER A 106 23.11 -15.53 -17.15
C SER A 106 22.35 -16.87 -17.12
N GLN A 107 23.06 -17.97 -16.85
CA GLN A 107 22.43 -19.27 -16.56
C GLN A 107 21.50 -19.19 -15.32
N ASP A 108 21.88 -18.38 -14.33
CA ASP A 108 21.02 -18.04 -13.19
C ASP A 108 19.95 -17.03 -13.62
N ARG A 109 18.69 -17.49 -13.62
CA ARG A 109 17.50 -16.73 -14.03
C ARG A 109 16.93 -15.85 -12.95
N ASN A 110 17.26 -16.06 -11.67
CA ASN A 110 16.75 -15.24 -10.57
C ASN A 110 17.26 -13.79 -10.68
N LYS A 111 18.41 -13.57 -11.33
CA LYS A 111 18.93 -12.23 -11.66
C LYS A 111 18.04 -11.41 -12.60
N LEU A 112 17.05 -12.01 -13.26
CA LEU A 112 16.06 -11.31 -14.08
C LEU A 112 14.83 -10.85 -13.30
N GLU A 113 14.60 -11.36 -12.08
CA GLU A 113 13.41 -11.03 -11.28
C GLU A 113 13.26 -9.51 -11.02
N PRO A 114 14.30 -8.74 -10.62
CA PRO A 114 14.20 -7.28 -10.49
C PRO A 114 13.87 -6.55 -11.82
N TRP A 115 14.07 -7.22 -12.95
CA TRP A 115 13.83 -6.68 -14.28
C TRP A 115 12.42 -6.97 -14.81
N PHE A 116 11.61 -7.78 -14.13
CA PHE A 116 10.35 -8.26 -14.66
C PHE A 116 9.34 -7.13 -14.96
N LEU A 117 9.22 -6.10 -14.11
CA LEU A 117 8.37 -4.93 -14.39
C LEU A 117 8.86 -4.14 -15.62
N TYR A 118 10.17 -3.90 -15.72
CA TYR A 118 10.76 -3.24 -16.89
C TYR A 118 10.62 -4.06 -18.17
N LEU A 119 10.90 -5.38 -18.12
CA LEU A 119 10.74 -6.31 -19.23
C LEU A 119 9.29 -6.39 -19.69
N LYS A 120 8.32 -6.39 -18.77
CA LYS A 120 6.88 -6.35 -19.11
C LYS A 120 6.53 -5.11 -19.92
N LEU A 121 6.91 -3.92 -19.46
CA LEU A 121 6.64 -2.66 -20.15
C LEU A 121 7.36 -2.61 -21.52
N PHE A 122 8.65 -2.92 -21.54
CA PHE A 122 9.49 -2.87 -22.74
C PHE A 122 9.07 -3.87 -23.81
N LEU A 123 8.78 -5.13 -23.45
CA LEU A 123 8.28 -6.13 -24.39
C LEU A 123 6.83 -5.86 -24.82
N THR A 124 6.00 -5.22 -23.98
CA THR A 124 4.68 -4.75 -24.42
C THR A 124 4.83 -3.67 -25.50
N ALA A 125 5.71 -2.68 -25.29
CA ALA A 125 6.02 -1.67 -26.29
C ALA A 125 6.51 -2.28 -27.62
N LEU A 126 7.48 -3.21 -27.56
CA LEU A 126 8.01 -3.89 -28.74
C LEU A 126 6.99 -4.80 -29.43
N SER A 127 6.00 -5.34 -28.70
CA SER A 127 4.95 -6.20 -29.26
C SER A 127 3.97 -5.44 -30.17
N GLN A 128 3.73 -4.16 -29.88
CA GLN A 128 2.87 -3.28 -30.69
C GLN A 128 3.54 -2.81 -31.99
N LEU A 129 4.88 -2.74 -32.02
CA LEU A 129 5.61 -2.40 -33.24
C LEU A 129 5.52 -3.55 -34.28
N PRO A 130 5.32 -3.26 -35.57
CA PRO A 130 5.21 -4.30 -36.59
C PRO A 130 6.52 -5.08 -36.74
N SER A 131 6.44 -6.41 -36.77
CA SER A 131 7.57 -7.26 -37.16
C SER A 131 7.82 -7.12 -38.67
N GLN A 132 9.08 -6.99 -39.08
CA GLN A 132 9.46 -6.79 -40.48
C GLN A 132 10.39 -7.91 -40.95
N HIS A 133 9.97 -8.66 -41.97
CA HIS A 133 10.85 -9.61 -42.64
C HIS A 133 11.84 -8.87 -43.55
N GLN A 134 13.13 -8.91 -43.22
CA GLN A 134 14.20 -8.27 -44.00
C GLN A 134 15.59 -8.76 -43.58
N PHE A 135 16.61 -8.44 -44.40
CA PHE A 135 18.00 -8.65 -44.02
C PHE A 135 18.48 -7.54 -43.07
N LEU A 136 19.02 -7.95 -41.92
CA LEU A 136 19.65 -7.09 -40.93
C LEU A 136 21.16 -7.32 -40.92
N PHE A 137 21.91 -6.26 -40.63
CA PHE A 137 23.37 -6.32 -40.54
C PHE A 137 23.85 -5.91 -39.14
N ARG A 138 24.87 -6.59 -38.63
CA ARG A 138 25.54 -6.25 -37.36
C ARG A 138 27.05 -6.46 -37.47
N GLY A 139 27.84 -5.44 -37.15
CA GLY A 139 29.31 -5.50 -37.17
C GLY A 139 29.92 -5.64 -35.78
N VAL A 140 31.04 -6.35 -35.68
CA VAL A 140 31.78 -6.56 -34.42
C VAL A 140 33.29 -6.50 -34.71
N LYS A 141 34.07 -5.81 -33.87
CA LYS A 141 35.54 -5.73 -34.00
C LYS A 141 36.27 -6.90 -33.31
N SER A 142 35.91 -8.12 -33.69
CA SER A 142 36.57 -9.37 -33.30
C SER A 142 36.33 -10.47 -34.33
N ASP A 143 37.16 -11.50 -34.37
CA ASP A 143 36.85 -12.77 -35.06
C ASP A 143 35.87 -13.60 -34.20
N LEU A 144 34.75 -14.00 -34.78
CA LEU A 144 33.78 -14.92 -34.19
C LEU A 144 33.52 -16.16 -35.06
N HIS A 145 34.22 -16.33 -36.20
CA HIS A 145 33.99 -17.40 -37.17
C HIS A 145 33.97 -18.79 -36.52
N ARG A 146 34.90 -19.06 -35.60
CA ARG A 146 35.00 -20.35 -34.89
C ARG A 146 33.85 -20.64 -33.92
N SER A 147 33.16 -19.62 -33.42
CA SER A 147 32.05 -19.77 -32.48
C SER A 147 30.71 -20.06 -33.18
N TYR A 148 30.64 -19.85 -34.49
CA TYR A 148 29.44 -19.98 -35.32
C TYR A 148 29.69 -20.98 -36.47
N PRO A 149 29.82 -22.29 -36.19
CA PRO A 149 29.98 -23.29 -37.24
C PRO A 149 28.70 -23.43 -38.08
N GLU A 150 28.87 -23.62 -39.39
CA GLU A 150 27.77 -23.77 -40.36
C GLU A 150 26.85 -24.95 -40.01
N GLY A 151 25.54 -24.76 -40.24
CA GLY A 151 24.49 -25.73 -39.91
C GLY A 151 24.10 -25.79 -38.43
N ARG A 152 24.83 -25.13 -37.51
CA ARG A 152 24.49 -25.13 -36.07
C ARG A 152 23.31 -24.20 -35.78
N THR A 153 22.40 -24.67 -34.93
CA THR A 153 21.38 -23.82 -34.29
C THR A 153 21.98 -23.15 -33.06
N ILE A 154 21.75 -21.84 -32.93
CA ILE A 154 22.22 -20.97 -31.84
C ILE A 154 21.06 -20.13 -31.32
N VAL A 155 21.22 -19.54 -30.13
CA VAL A 155 20.27 -18.59 -29.55
C VAL A 155 21.02 -17.36 -29.07
N TRP A 156 20.54 -16.18 -29.44
CA TRP A 156 21.00 -14.91 -28.89
C TRP A 156 20.10 -14.54 -27.72
N TRP A 157 20.64 -14.64 -26.50
CA TRP A 157 19.88 -14.45 -25.29
C TRP A 157 19.70 -12.97 -24.93
N GLY A 158 20.65 -12.10 -25.29
CA GLY A 158 20.50 -10.66 -25.17
C GLY A 158 19.70 -10.03 -26.32
N PHE A 159 19.01 -8.92 -26.05
CA PHE A 159 18.40 -8.09 -27.08
C PHE A 159 19.50 -7.52 -28.00
N SER A 160 19.32 -7.64 -29.32
CA SER A 160 20.40 -7.39 -30.28
C SER A 160 20.09 -6.25 -31.23
N SER A 161 20.82 -5.14 -31.08
CA SER A 161 20.75 -3.97 -31.95
C SER A 161 21.46 -4.24 -33.28
N CYS A 162 20.75 -4.00 -34.38
CA CYS A 162 21.18 -4.22 -35.76
C CYS A 162 20.77 -3.01 -36.63
N THR A 163 21.25 -2.96 -37.87
CA THR A 163 20.88 -1.92 -38.84
C THR A 163 20.48 -2.54 -40.19
N VAL A 164 19.56 -1.89 -40.90
CA VAL A 164 19.28 -2.19 -42.32
C VAL A 164 20.31 -1.57 -43.27
N SER A 165 21.11 -0.62 -42.77
CA SER A 165 21.95 0.24 -43.59
C SER A 165 23.42 -0.21 -43.57
N VAL A 166 23.87 -0.86 -44.64
CA VAL A 166 25.29 -1.25 -44.82
C VAL A 166 26.23 -0.02 -44.74
N LYS A 167 25.73 1.18 -45.06
CA LYS A 167 26.49 2.44 -44.89
C LYS A 167 26.81 2.76 -43.42
N VAL A 168 25.95 2.37 -42.48
CA VAL A 168 26.22 2.57 -41.03
C VAL A 168 27.39 1.71 -40.58
N LEU A 169 27.54 0.48 -41.12
CA LEU A 169 28.67 -0.39 -40.80
C LEU A 169 30.03 0.17 -41.25
N GLN A 170 30.08 0.94 -42.34
CA GLN A 170 31.31 1.56 -42.85
C GLN A 170 31.93 2.56 -41.86
N SER A 171 31.17 3.05 -40.88
CA SER A 171 31.69 3.87 -39.79
C SER A 171 32.65 3.07 -38.90
N GLU A 172 33.80 3.68 -38.57
CA GLU A 172 34.77 3.11 -37.61
C GLU A 172 34.23 2.90 -36.19
N LEU A 173 33.03 3.41 -35.88
CA LEU A 173 32.33 3.12 -34.63
C LEU A 173 31.67 1.72 -34.61
N PHE A 174 31.29 1.19 -35.78
CA PHE A 174 30.55 -0.06 -35.94
C PHE A 174 31.47 -1.19 -36.41
N LEU A 175 31.58 -1.42 -37.73
CA LEU A 175 32.47 -2.43 -38.30
C LEU A 175 33.82 -1.80 -38.70
N GLY A 176 33.77 -0.65 -39.38
CA GLY A 176 34.96 0.02 -39.91
C GLY A 176 35.64 -0.75 -41.05
N THR A 177 36.83 -0.31 -41.41
CA THR A 177 37.56 -0.76 -42.60
C THR A 177 38.86 -1.51 -42.31
N LYS A 178 39.30 -1.55 -41.05
CA LYS A 178 40.60 -2.10 -40.63
C LYS A 178 40.51 -2.93 -39.36
N GLY A 179 41.43 -3.89 -39.21
CA GLY A 179 41.54 -4.77 -38.04
C GLY A 179 40.51 -5.90 -38.01
N THR A 180 40.77 -6.90 -37.17
CA THR A 180 39.98 -8.14 -37.11
C THR A 180 38.52 -7.88 -36.73
N ARG A 181 37.61 -8.30 -37.61
CA ARG A 181 36.19 -7.94 -37.51
C ARG A 181 35.28 -8.99 -38.16
N THR A 182 34.07 -9.09 -37.64
CA THR A 182 33.01 -10.00 -38.10
C THR A 182 31.77 -9.19 -38.47
N MET A 183 31.18 -9.48 -39.63
CA MET A 183 29.90 -8.96 -40.07
C MET A 183 28.86 -10.08 -40.08
N PHE A 184 27.81 -9.91 -39.29
CA PHE A 184 26.62 -10.75 -39.36
C PHE A 184 25.66 -10.21 -40.42
N THR A 185 25.20 -11.10 -41.30
CA THR A 185 24.08 -10.88 -42.22
C THR A 185 22.94 -11.81 -41.77
N ILE A 186 21.82 -11.23 -41.37
CA ILE A 186 20.75 -11.96 -40.65
C ILE A 186 19.47 -11.87 -41.48
N GLU A 187 19.00 -13.00 -42.00
CA GLU A 187 17.64 -13.12 -42.52
C GLU A 187 16.70 -13.21 -41.31
N CYS A 188 15.90 -12.17 -41.08
CA CYS A 188 15.08 -11.98 -39.89
C CYS A 188 13.60 -11.88 -40.24
N ASP A 189 12.75 -12.49 -39.41
CA ASP A 189 11.27 -12.44 -39.47
C ASP A 189 10.67 -11.51 -38.41
N SER A 190 11.30 -11.37 -37.23
CA SER A 190 10.69 -10.76 -36.05
C SER A 190 11.18 -9.35 -35.68
N GLY A 191 12.13 -8.80 -36.43
CA GLY A 191 12.83 -7.56 -36.12
C GLY A 191 11.89 -6.35 -35.96
N LYS A 192 12.14 -5.54 -34.92
CA LYS A 192 11.35 -4.35 -34.58
C LYS A 192 12.09 -3.07 -34.93
N ASN A 193 11.47 -2.19 -35.73
CA ASN A 193 12.04 -0.87 -36.02
C ASN A 193 11.83 0.06 -34.83
N ILE A 194 12.92 0.41 -34.13
CA ILE A 194 12.87 1.31 -32.96
C ILE A 194 13.40 2.71 -33.26
N GLN A 195 13.71 3.04 -34.52
CA GLN A 195 14.34 4.31 -34.91
C GLN A 195 13.63 5.55 -34.37
N LYS A 196 12.29 5.54 -34.32
CA LYS A 196 11.48 6.68 -33.85
C LYS A 196 11.44 6.84 -32.34
N HIS A 197 11.88 5.83 -31.60
CA HIS A 197 11.83 5.72 -30.14
C HIS A 197 13.24 5.62 -29.51
N SER A 198 14.27 5.31 -30.31
CA SER A 198 15.67 5.29 -29.89
C SER A 198 16.21 6.70 -29.60
N TYR A 199 17.10 6.79 -28.61
CA TYR A 199 17.91 7.96 -28.29
C TYR A 199 18.87 8.34 -29.45
N TYR A 200 19.19 7.39 -30.33
CA TYR A 200 20.07 7.58 -31.49
C TYR A 200 19.33 7.37 -32.83
N PRO A 201 18.37 8.25 -33.20
CA PRO A 201 17.47 8.05 -34.36
C PRO A 201 18.15 8.07 -35.74
N LYS A 202 19.46 8.31 -35.80
CA LYS A 202 20.27 8.31 -37.03
C LYS A 202 20.94 6.96 -37.35
N GLU A 203 20.74 5.94 -36.52
CA GLU A 203 21.43 4.64 -36.64
C GLU A 203 20.60 3.58 -37.42
N ASP A 204 19.41 3.95 -37.92
CA ASP A 204 18.43 3.07 -38.59
C ASP A 204 18.19 1.77 -37.79
N GLU A 205 18.01 1.95 -36.48
CA GLU A 205 18.12 0.89 -35.46
C GLU A 205 16.93 -0.10 -35.50
N MET A 206 17.27 -1.35 -35.82
CA MET A 206 16.39 -2.51 -35.76
C MET A 206 16.77 -3.37 -34.56
N LEU A 207 15.81 -3.65 -33.68
CA LEU A 207 16.02 -4.48 -32.50
C LEU A 207 15.50 -5.90 -32.70
N LEU A 208 16.36 -6.87 -32.47
CA LEU A 208 16.02 -8.28 -32.30
C LEU A 208 15.68 -8.56 -30.82
N LEU A 209 14.65 -9.37 -30.59
CA LEU A 209 14.21 -9.73 -29.23
C LEU A 209 15.22 -10.63 -28.53
N ALA A 210 15.18 -10.64 -27.19
CA ALA A 210 15.90 -11.61 -26.38
C ALA A 210 15.49 -13.05 -26.70
N ALA A 211 16.41 -14.00 -26.52
CA ALA A 211 16.24 -15.43 -26.80
C ALA A 211 15.80 -15.77 -28.24
N THR A 212 16.20 -14.96 -29.24
CA THR A 212 15.92 -15.25 -30.66
C THR A 212 16.81 -16.40 -31.16
N GLN A 213 16.22 -17.38 -31.82
CA GLN A 213 16.93 -18.57 -32.34
C GLN A 213 17.29 -18.40 -33.81
N PHE A 214 18.51 -18.80 -34.16
CA PHE A 214 19.05 -18.76 -35.53
C PHE A 214 19.69 -20.08 -35.92
N THR A 215 19.73 -20.37 -37.21
CA THR A 215 20.62 -21.36 -37.81
C THR A 215 21.73 -20.65 -38.58
N VAL A 216 22.97 -21.07 -38.41
CA VAL A 216 24.11 -20.58 -39.19
C VAL A 216 24.02 -21.15 -40.60
N VAL A 217 23.82 -20.29 -41.59
CA VAL A 217 23.63 -20.66 -43.01
C VAL A 217 24.95 -20.79 -43.74
N GLY A 218 25.96 -19.99 -43.37
CA GLY A 218 27.27 -20.03 -44.01
C GLY A 218 28.26 -19.05 -43.37
N CYS A 219 29.53 -19.38 -43.46
CA CYS A 219 30.63 -18.54 -42.97
C CYS A 219 31.66 -18.32 -44.09
N LEU A 220 32.11 -17.08 -44.25
CA LEU A 220 33.01 -16.67 -45.34
C LEU A 220 34.11 -15.74 -44.80
N ASP A 221 35.37 -16.14 -44.92
CA ASP A 221 36.51 -15.22 -44.84
C ASP A 221 36.57 -14.39 -46.13
N GLN A 222 36.54 -13.06 -46.00
CA GLN A 222 36.64 -12.12 -47.12
C GLN A 222 38.04 -11.51 -47.28
N GLY A 223 39.01 -11.97 -46.46
CA GLY A 223 40.35 -11.39 -46.38
C GLY A 223 40.37 -10.03 -45.68
N ASN A 224 41.57 -9.47 -45.51
CA ASN A 224 41.81 -8.22 -44.78
C ASN A 224 41.17 -8.22 -43.37
N ASP A 225 41.27 -9.35 -42.67
CA ASP A 225 40.73 -9.64 -41.35
C ASP A 225 39.20 -9.49 -41.20
N LEU A 226 38.42 -9.56 -42.30
CA LEU A 226 36.96 -9.50 -42.30
C LEU A 226 36.33 -10.89 -42.52
N HIS A 227 35.59 -11.36 -41.52
CA HIS A 227 34.74 -12.55 -41.63
C HIS A 227 33.27 -12.15 -41.79
N THR A 228 32.51 -12.87 -42.61
CA THR A 228 31.06 -12.73 -42.75
C THR A 228 30.37 -14.00 -42.27
N ILE A 229 29.37 -13.86 -41.39
CA ILE A 229 28.55 -14.96 -40.86
C ILE A 229 27.10 -14.72 -41.29
N GLN A 230 26.51 -15.69 -41.98
CA GLN A 230 25.11 -15.64 -42.39
C GLN A 230 24.25 -16.42 -41.40
N LEU A 231 23.21 -15.75 -40.87
CA LEU A 231 22.25 -16.32 -39.95
C LEU A 231 20.85 -16.27 -40.56
N LYS A 232 20.05 -17.31 -40.33
CA LYS A 232 18.61 -17.33 -40.62
C LYS A 232 17.83 -17.52 -39.34
N GLU A 233 16.89 -16.63 -39.05
CA GLU A 233 15.98 -16.78 -37.92
C GLU A 233 15.14 -18.05 -38.07
N THR A 234 15.01 -18.82 -36.99
CA THR A 234 14.22 -20.05 -36.96
C THR A 234 13.34 -20.09 -35.72
N LYS A 235 12.10 -20.57 -35.87
CA LYS A 235 11.16 -20.64 -34.75
C LYS A 235 11.50 -21.84 -33.85
N PRO A 236 11.74 -21.62 -32.54
CA PRO A 236 12.00 -22.72 -31.61
C PRO A 236 10.73 -23.55 -31.39
N LYS A 237 10.92 -24.83 -31.00
CA LYS A 237 9.80 -25.76 -30.72
C LYS A 237 8.91 -25.32 -29.56
N TYR A 238 9.45 -24.52 -28.64
CA TYR A 238 8.77 -23.94 -27.48
C TYR A 238 9.23 -22.47 -27.33
N PRO A 239 8.40 -21.56 -26.79
CA PRO A 239 8.82 -20.19 -26.52
C PRO A 239 10.05 -20.13 -25.61
N LEU A 240 11.12 -19.47 -26.05
CA LEU A 240 12.32 -19.22 -25.24
C LEU A 240 12.24 -17.88 -24.48
N LEU A 241 11.31 -17.03 -24.91
CA LEU A 241 10.86 -15.79 -24.29
C LEU A 241 9.33 -15.85 -24.30
N GLN A 242 8.67 -15.80 -23.15
CA GLN A 242 7.23 -16.06 -23.06
C GLN A 242 6.38 -14.97 -23.75
N PRO A 243 5.34 -15.33 -24.52
CA PRO A 243 4.53 -14.35 -25.23
C PRO A 243 3.68 -13.54 -24.25
N ILE A 244 3.63 -12.22 -24.45
CA ILE A 244 2.72 -11.35 -23.70
C ILE A 244 1.31 -11.49 -24.28
N SER A 245 0.36 -11.86 -23.43
CA SER A 245 -1.07 -11.89 -23.76
C SER A 245 -1.62 -10.48 -23.97
N ILE A 246 -1.54 -9.98 -25.20
CA ILE A 246 -2.29 -8.80 -25.63
C ILE A 246 -3.78 -9.20 -25.66
N LEU A 247 -4.60 -8.58 -24.80
CA LEU A 247 -6.05 -8.63 -24.95
C LEU A 247 -6.40 -7.99 -26.30
N SER A 248 -6.70 -8.83 -27.30
CA SER A 248 -7.04 -8.37 -28.64
C SER A 248 -8.27 -7.47 -28.57
N GLN A 249 -8.05 -6.17 -28.77
CA GLN A 249 -9.14 -5.21 -28.94
C GLN A 249 -10.06 -5.72 -30.05
N TRP A 250 -11.36 -5.72 -29.78
CA TRP A 250 -12.36 -6.12 -30.77
C TRP A 250 -12.19 -5.29 -32.04
N THR A 251 -11.86 -5.95 -33.14
CA THR A 251 -11.84 -5.33 -34.46
C THR A 251 -13.24 -4.85 -34.78
N ALA A 252 -13.44 -3.52 -34.77
CA ALA A 252 -14.72 -2.90 -35.09
C ALA A 252 -15.12 -3.22 -36.54
N THR A 253 -16.00 -4.21 -36.72
CA THR A 253 -16.58 -4.57 -38.02
C THR A 253 -17.43 -3.42 -38.54
N SER A 254 -17.07 -2.90 -39.72
CA SER A 254 -17.74 -1.74 -40.33
C SER A 254 -19.22 -2.02 -40.64
N PRO A 255 -20.18 -1.18 -40.18
CA PRO A 255 -21.56 -1.28 -40.61
C PRO A 255 -21.72 -0.79 -42.06
N ARG A 256 -22.17 -1.66 -42.96
CA ARG A 256 -22.57 -1.26 -44.32
C ARG A 256 -23.94 -0.57 -44.32
N LYS A 257 -24.08 0.41 -45.23
CA LYS A 257 -25.26 1.28 -45.45
C LYS A 257 -26.60 0.53 -45.62
N ARG A 258 -27.68 1.06 -45.01
CA ARG A 258 -29.06 1.31 -45.53
C ARG A 258 -30.02 1.54 -44.33
N GLN A 259 -31.08 2.36 -44.37
CA GLN A 259 -31.55 3.38 -45.32
C GLN A 259 -32.45 4.41 -44.58
N LYS A 260 -32.67 5.60 -45.16
CA LYS A 260 -33.38 6.77 -44.59
C LYS A 260 -34.87 6.55 -44.28
N THR A 261 -35.45 7.37 -43.39
CA THR A 261 -36.60 8.28 -43.71
C THR A 261 -36.76 9.45 -42.69
N HIS A 262 -36.75 10.71 -43.18
CA HIS A 262 -37.61 11.89 -42.86
C HIS A 262 -37.92 12.34 -41.40
N GLN A 263 -38.10 13.64 -41.03
CA GLN A 263 -37.77 14.97 -41.61
C GLN A 263 -38.03 16.10 -40.55
N PHE A 264 -37.42 17.29 -40.73
CA PHE A 264 -37.63 18.66 -40.13
C PHE A 264 -38.90 18.96 -39.30
N THR A 265 -38.90 19.88 -38.30
CA THR A 265 -38.79 21.37 -38.47
C THR A 265 -38.29 22.20 -37.27
N GLN A 266 -37.94 23.47 -37.54
CA GLN A 266 -37.52 24.54 -36.61
C GLN A 266 -38.71 25.27 -35.92
N ILE A 267 -38.44 26.12 -34.92
CA ILE A 267 -39.03 27.48 -34.72
C ILE A 267 -38.24 28.27 -33.62
N SER A 268 -38.30 29.61 -33.64
CA SER A 268 -37.46 30.52 -32.83
C SER A 268 -38.22 31.67 -32.12
N GLN A 269 -37.82 31.95 -30.86
CA GLN A 269 -37.74 33.27 -30.16
C GLN A 269 -38.97 34.19 -29.84
N LYS A 270 -38.86 34.87 -28.68
CA LYS A 270 -39.55 36.11 -28.16
C LYS A 270 -40.98 35.93 -27.56
N HIS A 271 -41.24 36.19 -26.26
CA HIS A 271 -41.44 37.47 -25.51
C HIS A 271 -42.83 38.15 -25.78
N TYR A 272 -43.53 38.86 -24.86
CA TYR A 272 -43.22 39.54 -23.58
C TYR A 272 -44.30 39.33 -22.46
N PHE A 273 -44.00 39.82 -21.24
CA PHE A 273 -44.78 40.12 -19.99
C PHE A 273 -46.32 40.37 -20.08
N SER A 274 -47.16 40.23 -19.02
CA SER A 274 -47.03 40.76 -17.63
C SER A 274 -48.02 40.16 -16.60
N GLY A 275 -47.70 40.22 -15.28
CA GLY A 275 -48.66 39.99 -14.18
C GLY A 275 -48.03 39.60 -12.83
N ARG A 276 -48.34 40.34 -11.75
CA ARG A 276 -47.96 40.08 -10.32
C ARG A 276 -49.20 40.32 -9.45
N PRO A 277 -49.27 39.91 -8.16
CA PRO A 277 -48.38 38.98 -7.42
C PRO A 277 -49.15 37.91 -6.58
N SER A 278 -48.48 36.81 -6.18
CA SER A 278 -48.57 36.24 -4.81
C SER A 278 -47.69 35.00 -4.61
N SER A 279 -47.09 34.93 -3.42
CA SER A 279 -46.47 33.77 -2.74
C SER A 279 -46.30 32.43 -3.49
N ARG A 280 -45.09 32.21 -4.03
CA ARG A 280 -44.26 30.97 -3.93
C ARG A 280 -43.05 31.16 -4.85
N ASN A 281 -41.84 31.30 -4.29
CA ASN A 281 -40.63 31.35 -5.11
C ASN A 281 -40.43 29.98 -5.78
N SER A 282 -40.43 29.99 -7.11
CA SER A 282 -40.30 28.82 -7.96
C SER A 282 -38.84 28.51 -8.29
N ASN A 283 -38.56 27.22 -8.51
CA ASN A 283 -37.27 26.76 -9.01
C ASN A 283 -36.94 27.39 -10.37
N GLY A 284 -36.01 28.35 -10.38
CA GLY A 284 -35.14 28.52 -11.53
C GLY A 284 -34.14 27.36 -11.57
N GLY A 285 -33.83 26.82 -12.75
CA GLY A 285 -32.78 25.80 -12.90
C GLY A 285 -31.42 26.37 -12.52
N GLY A 286 -31.03 26.20 -11.26
CA GLY A 286 -29.80 26.74 -10.70
C GLY A 286 -28.57 26.09 -11.31
N ARG A 287 -27.57 26.89 -11.68
CA ARG A 287 -26.21 26.40 -11.83
C ARG A 287 -25.58 26.40 -10.45
N PHE A 288 -25.28 25.23 -9.93
CA PHE A 288 -24.58 25.07 -8.66
C PHE A 288 -23.08 25.27 -8.91
N VAL A 289 -22.39 25.86 -7.94
CA VAL A 289 -20.99 26.29 -8.07
C VAL A 289 -20.17 25.59 -7.01
N VAL A 290 -18.99 25.10 -7.40
CA VAL A 290 -17.96 24.55 -6.52
C VAL A 290 -16.64 25.21 -6.88
N TYR A 291 -15.86 25.63 -5.89
CA TYR A 291 -14.56 26.25 -6.09
C TYR A 291 -13.42 25.26 -5.83
N ILE A 292 -12.32 25.45 -6.56
CA ILE A 292 -11.05 24.76 -6.35
C ILE A 292 -10.05 25.80 -5.84
N PRO A 293 -9.58 25.72 -4.58
CA PRO A 293 -8.79 26.78 -3.97
C PRO A 293 -7.31 26.77 -4.39
N TYR A 294 -6.75 25.61 -4.76
CA TYR A 294 -5.33 25.46 -5.06
C TYR A 294 -5.14 24.68 -6.36
N LEU A 295 -5.29 25.36 -7.50
CA LEU A 295 -4.79 24.81 -8.77
C LEU A 295 -3.25 24.76 -8.77
N PRO A 296 -2.64 23.75 -9.42
CA PRO A 296 -1.20 23.58 -9.41
C PRO A 296 -0.48 24.62 -10.29
N ALA A 297 0.49 25.32 -9.71
CA ALA A 297 1.20 26.43 -10.35
C ALA A 297 2.19 26.03 -11.46
N ASN A 298 2.36 24.73 -11.73
CA ASN A 298 3.26 24.18 -12.75
C ASN A 298 2.55 23.78 -14.06
N ILE A 299 1.25 24.05 -14.21
CA ILE A 299 0.49 23.77 -15.44
C ILE A 299 0.07 25.10 -16.08
N ASP A 300 0.85 25.56 -17.06
CA ASP A 300 0.73 26.86 -17.75
C ASP A 300 -0.48 26.98 -18.70
N SER A 301 -1.49 26.12 -18.58
CA SER A 301 -2.67 26.15 -19.45
C SER A 301 -3.95 25.89 -18.65
N ASN A 302 -4.74 26.95 -18.48
CA ASN A 302 -6.09 26.90 -17.91
C ASN A 302 -6.95 25.85 -18.63
N GLN A 303 -6.88 25.79 -19.96
CA GLN A 303 -7.66 24.86 -20.77
C GLN A 303 -7.21 23.39 -20.57
N LEU A 304 -5.92 23.14 -20.31
CA LEU A 304 -5.45 21.80 -19.95
C LEU A 304 -5.95 21.39 -18.56
N LEU A 305 -5.92 22.31 -17.58
CA LEU A 305 -6.49 22.08 -16.24
C LEU A 305 -7.99 21.79 -16.30
N GLU A 306 -8.76 22.62 -17.01
CA GLU A 306 -10.20 22.43 -17.25
C GLU A 306 -10.49 21.06 -17.84
N ASN A 307 -9.74 20.63 -18.86
CA ASN A 307 -9.91 19.33 -19.50
C ASN A 307 -9.55 18.16 -18.57
N ILE A 308 -8.44 18.23 -17.81
CA ILE A 308 -8.04 17.18 -16.87
C ILE A 308 -9.09 17.04 -15.77
N ILE A 309 -9.51 18.14 -15.14
CA ILE A 309 -10.52 18.14 -14.08
C ILE A 309 -11.84 17.60 -14.63
N ARG A 310 -12.30 18.08 -15.80
CA ARG A 310 -13.51 17.58 -16.47
C ARG A 310 -13.45 16.08 -16.71
N GLN A 311 -12.36 15.58 -17.27
CA GLN A 311 -12.18 14.16 -17.56
C GLN A 311 -12.29 13.30 -16.29
N ARG A 312 -11.74 13.76 -15.16
CA ARG A 312 -11.82 13.06 -13.87
C ARG A 312 -13.25 13.04 -13.33
N LEU A 313 -13.92 14.20 -13.32
CA LEU A 313 -15.29 14.35 -12.83
C LEU A 313 -16.30 13.53 -13.69
N GLU A 314 -16.20 13.61 -15.01
CA GLU A 314 -17.15 12.99 -15.93
C GLU A 314 -16.88 11.48 -16.15
N LEU A 315 -15.62 11.04 -16.26
CA LEU A 315 -15.32 9.63 -16.58
C LEU A 315 -15.09 8.74 -15.35
N GLN A 316 -14.48 9.28 -14.27
CA GLN A 316 -14.18 8.46 -13.08
C GLN A 316 -15.30 8.56 -12.04
N LEU A 317 -15.78 9.77 -11.75
CA LEU A 317 -16.85 10.01 -10.77
C LEU A 317 -18.25 9.99 -11.40
N LYS A 318 -18.36 9.96 -12.73
CA LYS A 318 -19.62 9.90 -13.50
C LYS A 318 -20.57 11.09 -13.26
N LEU A 319 -20.02 12.24 -12.87
CA LEU A 319 -20.77 13.46 -12.61
C LEU A 319 -21.01 14.24 -13.91
N ILE A 320 -22.14 14.95 -14.00
CA ILE A 320 -22.45 15.81 -15.14
C ILE A 320 -21.89 17.21 -14.87
N VAL A 321 -20.90 17.66 -15.64
CA VAL A 321 -20.29 18.98 -15.45
C VAL A 321 -20.75 19.95 -16.54
N LEU A 322 -21.44 21.03 -16.15
CA LEU A 322 -21.95 22.03 -17.08
C LEU A 322 -20.83 22.85 -17.72
N ASP A 323 -19.88 23.32 -16.91
CA ASP A 323 -18.79 24.20 -17.30
C ASP A 323 -17.65 24.09 -16.27
N ILE A 324 -16.40 24.32 -16.68
CA ILE A 324 -15.25 24.45 -15.77
C ILE A 324 -14.44 25.65 -16.23
N LYS A 325 -13.99 26.48 -15.29
CA LYS A 325 -13.08 27.59 -15.57
C LYS A 325 -11.89 27.53 -14.63
N CYS A 326 -10.69 27.58 -15.18
CA CYS A 326 -9.46 27.65 -14.41
C CYS A 326 -8.74 28.97 -14.67
N ASP A 327 -8.09 29.48 -13.63
CA ASP A 327 -7.13 30.57 -13.70
C ASP A 327 -5.89 30.10 -12.94
N ALA A 328 -4.81 29.77 -13.65
CA ALA A 328 -3.58 29.26 -13.06
C ALA A 328 -2.74 30.34 -12.36
N GLU A 329 -2.82 31.61 -12.78
CA GLU A 329 -2.07 32.72 -12.16
C GLU A 329 -2.64 33.04 -10.76
N LEU A 330 -3.96 33.13 -10.64
CA LEU A 330 -4.65 33.23 -9.35
C LEU A 330 -4.82 31.87 -8.66
N GLY A 331 -4.65 30.78 -9.39
CA GLY A 331 -4.87 29.40 -8.98
C GLY A 331 -6.28 29.08 -8.45
N ILE A 332 -7.34 29.69 -9.01
CA ILE A 332 -8.75 29.31 -8.78
C ILE A 332 -9.21 28.38 -9.89
N GLY A 333 -9.89 27.28 -9.53
CA GLY A 333 -10.85 26.63 -10.43
C GLY A 333 -12.29 26.90 -10.00
N ILE A 334 -13.23 26.92 -10.95
CA ILE A 334 -14.67 26.88 -10.72
C ILE A 334 -15.26 25.72 -11.51
N VAL A 335 -16.07 24.89 -10.86
CA VAL A 335 -16.86 23.83 -11.48
C VAL A 335 -18.34 24.22 -11.38
N TYR A 336 -19.06 24.15 -12.50
CA TYR A 336 -20.49 24.40 -12.57
C TYR A 336 -21.26 23.08 -12.73
N LEU A 337 -22.23 22.83 -11.85
CA LEU A 337 -22.98 21.58 -11.74
C LEU A 337 -24.50 21.80 -11.93
N PRO A 338 -25.25 20.79 -12.39
CA PRO A 338 -26.68 20.91 -12.70
C PRO A 338 -27.61 20.77 -11.49
N ASN A 339 -27.14 20.22 -10.39
CA ASN A 339 -27.94 19.96 -9.18
C ASN A 339 -27.10 20.10 -7.90
N ASP A 340 -27.77 20.15 -6.75
CA ASP A 340 -27.14 20.31 -5.44
C ASP A 340 -26.59 18.99 -4.86
N GLU A 341 -27.10 17.83 -5.31
CA GLU A 341 -26.60 16.51 -4.87
C GLU A 341 -25.16 16.28 -5.35
N ASP A 342 -24.87 16.52 -6.63
CA ASP A 342 -23.53 16.42 -7.21
C ASP A 342 -22.55 17.42 -6.55
N LYS A 343 -23.04 18.62 -6.19
CA LYS A 343 -22.28 19.61 -5.43
C LYS A 343 -21.93 19.08 -4.04
N ASN A 344 -22.93 18.63 -3.28
CA ASN A 344 -22.73 18.12 -1.93
C ASN A 344 -21.89 16.82 -1.92
N TYR A 345 -22.01 15.99 -2.94
CA TYR A 345 -21.17 14.81 -3.16
C TYR A 345 -19.70 15.22 -3.40
N LEU A 346 -19.44 16.21 -4.27
CA LEU A 346 -18.08 16.68 -4.53
C LEU A 346 -17.42 17.30 -3.29
N ILE A 347 -18.16 18.09 -2.51
CA ILE A 347 -17.61 18.80 -1.36
C ILE A 347 -17.45 17.88 -0.14
N ASN A 348 -18.42 17.01 0.16
CA ASN A 348 -18.47 16.28 1.44
C ASN A 348 -18.10 14.79 1.35
N ILE A 349 -18.08 14.19 0.15
CA ILE A 349 -17.79 12.76 -0.04
C ILE A 349 -16.51 12.57 -0.85
N VAL A 350 -16.35 13.31 -1.95
CA VAL A 350 -15.13 13.27 -2.76
C VAL A 350 -14.01 14.08 -2.10
N GLU A 351 -14.32 15.31 -1.64
CA GLU A 351 -13.42 16.30 -1.02
C GLU A 351 -12.27 16.78 -1.91
N CYS A 352 -11.56 15.88 -2.60
CA CYS A 352 -10.52 16.16 -3.57
C CYS A 352 -10.38 15.07 -4.64
N ILE A 353 -9.74 15.40 -5.76
CA ILE A 353 -9.34 14.42 -6.79
C ILE A 353 -7.85 14.52 -7.09
N VAL A 354 -7.24 13.39 -7.43
CA VAL A 354 -5.88 13.32 -7.98
C VAL A 354 -5.95 13.66 -9.48
N ILE A 355 -5.33 14.77 -9.88
CA ILE A 355 -5.25 15.17 -11.29
C ILE A 355 -3.98 14.62 -11.95
N GLU A 356 -2.85 14.61 -11.25
CA GLU A 356 -1.59 14.01 -11.70
C GLU A 356 -0.97 13.13 -10.60
N ALA A 357 -1.16 11.81 -10.71
CA ALA A 357 -0.75 10.84 -9.69
C ALA A 357 0.77 10.70 -9.53
N SER A 358 1.52 10.82 -10.62
CA SER A 358 3.00 10.76 -10.64
C SER A 358 3.68 11.89 -9.85
N LYS A 359 2.98 13.01 -9.65
CA LYS A 359 3.46 14.19 -8.91
C LYS A 359 2.70 14.42 -7.59
N ASN A 360 1.82 13.50 -7.20
CA ASN A 360 0.89 13.63 -6.08
C ASN A 360 0.07 14.94 -6.10
N ILE A 361 -0.31 15.43 -7.29
CA ILE A 361 -1.07 16.67 -7.42
C ILE A 361 -2.56 16.38 -7.25
N THR A 362 -3.12 16.87 -6.15
CA THR A 362 -4.54 16.85 -5.83
C THR A 362 -5.15 18.24 -5.97
N VAL A 363 -6.45 18.29 -6.28
CA VAL A 363 -7.27 19.51 -6.18
C VAL A 363 -8.48 19.23 -5.31
N SER A 364 -8.73 20.11 -4.33
CA SER A 364 -9.86 20.02 -3.40
C SER A 364 -11.05 20.86 -3.86
N PHE A 365 -12.21 20.57 -3.28
CA PHE A 365 -13.49 21.22 -3.58
C PHE A 365 -14.04 21.92 -2.34
N VAL A 366 -14.48 23.17 -2.49
CA VAL A 366 -15.08 23.98 -1.41
C VAL A 366 -16.33 24.72 -1.91
N ASP A 367 -17.29 24.95 -1.02
CA ASP A 367 -18.54 25.69 -1.34
C ASP A 367 -18.28 27.21 -1.49
N GLU A 368 -17.46 27.77 -0.59
CA GLU A 368 -17.14 29.18 -0.55
C GLU A 368 -15.62 29.40 -0.64
N LEU A 369 -15.21 30.54 -1.18
CA LEU A 369 -13.80 30.87 -1.39
C LEU A 369 -13.52 32.33 -1.01
N GLU A 370 -12.72 32.55 0.03
CA GLU A 370 -12.27 33.90 0.36
C GLU A 370 -11.29 34.43 -0.70
N LEU A 371 -11.63 35.58 -1.29
CA LEU A 371 -10.82 36.28 -2.29
C LEU A 371 -9.94 37.34 -1.61
N ILE A 372 -9.03 36.86 -0.78
CA ILE A 372 -8.04 37.67 -0.07
C ILE A 372 -6.94 38.08 -1.05
N SER A 373 -6.49 39.33 -0.98
CA SER A 373 -5.21 39.79 -1.53
C SER A 373 -4.50 40.67 -0.52
N TYR A 374 -3.22 40.97 -0.76
CA TYR A 374 -2.41 41.77 0.15
C TYR A 374 -1.80 42.97 -0.57
N ILE A 375 -1.77 44.12 0.10
CA ILE A 375 -1.15 45.35 -0.39
C ILE A 375 -0.01 45.68 0.58
N VAL A 376 1.21 45.78 0.06
CA VAL A 376 2.40 46.17 0.82
C VAL A 376 2.77 47.58 0.44
N VAL A 377 2.81 48.49 1.42
CA VAL A 377 3.24 49.87 1.23
C VAL A 377 4.74 49.96 1.52
N ASP A 378 5.51 50.36 0.51
CA ASP A 378 6.95 50.64 0.62
C ASP A 378 7.13 52.08 1.18
N GLY A 379 7.93 52.23 2.24
CA GLY A 379 8.22 53.52 2.87
C GLY A 379 9.30 53.45 3.95
N GLU A 380 10.14 54.49 4.04
CA GLU A 380 11.12 54.66 5.13
C GLU A 380 10.49 55.29 6.39
N ASP A 381 9.45 56.10 6.21
CA ASP A 381 8.62 56.65 7.27
C ASP A 381 7.45 55.70 7.57
N MET A 382 7.54 55.00 8.70
CA MET A 382 6.50 54.07 9.19
C MET A 382 5.46 54.76 10.09
N GLU A 383 5.64 56.03 10.43
CA GLU A 383 4.72 56.80 11.29
C GLU A 383 3.58 57.42 10.47
N ASN A 384 3.81 57.74 9.19
CA ASN A 384 2.83 58.35 8.27
C ASN A 384 2.16 57.36 7.26
N LEU A 385 1.96 56.11 7.64
CA LEU A 385 1.31 55.12 6.78
C LEU A 385 -0.16 55.47 6.45
N PRO A 386 -0.62 55.26 5.19
CA PRO A 386 -2.01 55.52 4.81
C PRO A 386 -2.99 54.58 5.53
N SER A 387 -4.17 55.08 5.88
CA SER A 387 -5.22 54.27 6.49
C SER A 387 -5.84 53.27 5.52
N GLY A 388 -6.40 52.18 6.05
CA GLY A 388 -7.11 51.17 5.25
C GLY A 388 -8.25 51.76 4.42
N ASP A 389 -8.92 52.81 4.92
CA ASP A 389 -9.99 53.52 4.21
C ASP A 389 -9.48 54.39 3.05
N GLU A 390 -8.27 54.95 3.15
CA GLU A 390 -7.63 55.66 2.04
C GLU A 390 -7.19 54.69 0.94
N ILE A 391 -6.60 53.56 1.33
CA ILE A 391 -6.26 52.47 0.42
C ILE A 391 -7.52 51.96 -0.29
N CYS A 392 -8.62 51.69 0.42
CA CYS A 392 -9.90 51.31 -0.18
C CYS A 392 -10.42 52.35 -1.18
N ARG A 393 -10.46 53.63 -0.80
CA ARG A 393 -10.94 54.70 -1.70
C ARG A 393 -10.09 54.80 -2.96
N ARG A 394 -8.76 54.70 -2.83
CA ARG A 394 -7.83 54.70 -3.96
C ARG A 394 -8.03 53.47 -4.85
N TRP A 395 -8.18 52.29 -4.25
CA TRP A 395 -8.40 51.01 -4.93
C TRP A 395 -9.69 50.98 -5.75
N VAL A 396 -10.82 51.39 -5.16
CA VAL A 396 -12.13 51.47 -5.83
C VAL A 396 -12.06 52.38 -7.04
N HIS A 397 -11.43 53.55 -6.91
CA HIS A 397 -11.25 54.51 -7.99
C HIS A 397 -10.39 53.94 -9.14
N LEU A 398 -9.25 53.33 -8.81
CA LEU A 398 -8.33 52.74 -9.80
C LEU A 398 -8.97 51.56 -10.56
N CYS A 399 -9.60 50.64 -9.82
CA CYS A 399 -10.16 49.41 -10.39
C CYS A 399 -11.60 49.58 -10.94
N LYS A 400 -12.20 50.78 -10.81
CA LYS A 400 -13.59 51.12 -11.21
C LYS A 400 -14.64 50.20 -10.58
N MET A 401 -14.47 49.89 -9.29
CA MET A 401 -15.33 48.95 -8.56
C MET A 401 -16.68 49.57 -8.19
N GLN A 402 -17.72 48.73 -8.16
CA GLN A 402 -19.07 49.12 -7.72
C GLN A 402 -19.24 49.03 -6.20
N SER A 403 -18.42 48.20 -5.55
CA SER A 403 -18.43 47.95 -4.11
C SER A 403 -17.13 48.45 -3.48
N GLN A 404 -17.16 48.81 -2.20
CA GLN A 404 -15.95 49.08 -1.42
C GLN A 404 -15.48 47.76 -0.77
N PRO A 405 -14.26 47.29 -1.04
CA PRO A 405 -13.72 46.10 -0.39
C PRO A 405 -13.41 46.40 1.08
N GLN A 406 -13.19 45.36 1.88
CA GLN A 406 -12.69 45.52 3.24
C GLN A 406 -11.16 45.52 3.21
N CYS A 407 -10.52 46.60 3.67
CA CYS A 407 -9.07 46.70 3.80
C CYS A 407 -8.70 47.03 5.25
N LYS A 408 -7.81 46.23 5.85
CA LYS A 408 -7.31 46.44 7.22
C LYS A 408 -5.81 46.12 7.30
N PRO A 409 -5.04 46.78 8.19
CA PRO A 409 -3.68 46.34 8.51
C PRO A 409 -3.66 44.86 8.94
N LEU A 410 -2.64 44.14 8.50
CA LEU A 410 -2.49 42.70 8.75
C LEU A 410 -2.30 42.42 10.25
N SER A 411 -1.33 43.10 10.85
CA SER A 411 -0.96 42.99 12.25
C SER A 411 -0.27 44.28 12.71
N PHE A 412 -0.36 44.60 13.99
CA PHE A 412 0.42 45.67 14.61
C PHE A 412 1.95 45.49 14.41
N GLN A 413 2.41 44.24 14.27
CA GLN A 413 3.84 43.94 14.01
C GLN A 413 4.28 44.22 12.55
N PHE A 414 3.31 44.37 11.63
CA PHE A 414 3.52 44.61 10.20
C PHE A 414 2.49 45.62 9.66
N PRO A 415 2.49 46.88 10.15
CA PRO A 415 1.40 47.84 9.91
C PRO A 415 1.36 48.37 8.46
N ASN A 416 2.48 48.27 7.74
CA ASN A 416 2.60 48.63 6.31
C ASN A 416 1.99 47.59 5.36
N ILE A 417 1.52 46.45 5.87
CA ILE A 417 0.89 45.38 5.11
C ILE A 417 -0.61 45.38 5.37
N PHE A 418 -1.40 45.41 4.31
CA PHE A 418 -2.86 45.48 4.38
C PHE A 418 -3.49 44.25 3.73
N ARG A 419 -4.42 43.61 4.44
CA ARG A 419 -5.27 42.54 3.91
C ARG A 419 -6.49 43.20 3.26
N ILE A 420 -6.70 42.95 1.96
CA ILE A 420 -7.88 43.40 1.21
C ILE A 420 -8.74 42.20 0.80
N VAL A 421 -10.04 42.25 1.08
CA VAL A 421 -11.01 41.19 0.74
C VAL A 421 -11.94 41.69 -0.36
N MET A 422 -12.01 40.96 -1.46
CA MET A 422 -12.84 41.29 -2.63
C MET A 422 -14.14 40.48 -2.61
N HIS A 423 -15.24 41.06 -3.11
CA HIS A 423 -16.58 40.47 -2.98
C HIS A 423 -16.94 39.52 -4.12
N SER A 424 -16.23 39.56 -5.25
CA SER A 424 -16.39 38.56 -6.32
C SER A 424 -15.13 38.34 -7.15
N LEU A 425 -15.04 37.15 -7.79
CA LEU A 425 -13.93 36.81 -8.68
C LEU A 425 -13.84 37.75 -9.88
N ARG A 426 -14.96 38.32 -10.33
CA ARG A 426 -14.97 39.31 -11.42
C ARG A 426 -14.27 40.62 -11.01
N GLU A 427 -14.44 41.04 -9.76
CA GLU A 427 -13.72 42.21 -9.23
C GLU A 427 -12.21 41.90 -9.17
N LEU A 428 -11.83 40.73 -8.64
CA LEU A 428 -10.43 40.30 -8.60
C LEU A 428 -9.78 40.28 -10.01
N LEU A 429 -10.41 39.62 -10.98
CA LEU A 429 -9.94 39.53 -12.37
C LEU A 429 -9.88 40.88 -13.11
N THR A 430 -10.65 41.88 -12.70
CA THR A 430 -10.56 43.23 -13.26
C THR A 430 -9.36 43.99 -12.66
N ALA A 431 -9.07 43.73 -11.38
CA ALA A 431 -8.01 44.40 -10.63
C ALA A 431 -6.60 43.87 -10.92
N THR A 432 -6.42 42.63 -11.39
CA THR A 432 -5.10 42.01 -11.66
C THR A 432 -4.18 42.82 -12.59
N SER A 433 -4.75 43.72 -13.40
CA SER A 433 -4.01 44.66 -14.24
C SER A 433 -3.20 45.71 -13.44
N ILE A 434 -3.50 45.93 -12.15
CA ILE A 434 -2.90 46.98 -11.31
C ILE A 434 -1.96 46.34 -10.27
N LYS A 435 -0.71 46.08 -10.68
CA LYS A 435 0.32 45.46 -9.83
C LYS A 435 0.92 46.42 -8.79
N GLU A 436 1.03 47.70 -9.12
CA GLU A 436 1.51 48.75 -8.21
C GLU A 436 0.68 50.03 -8.39
N PHE A 437 0.55 50.85 -7.34
CA PHE A 437 -0.03 52.20 -7.42
C PHE A 437 0.57 53.14 -6.37
N SER A 438 0.50 54.46 -6.61
CA SER A 438 0.92 55.44 -5.61
C SER A 438 -0.25 56.00 -4.78
N ILE A 439 0.01 56.17 -3.49
CA ILE A 439 -0.88 56.73 -2.46
C ILE A 439 -0.05 57.49 -1.42
N ASN A 440 -0.44 58.72 -1.08
CA ASN A 440 0.21 59.58 -0.07
C ASN A 440 1.74 59.71 -0.20
N GLY A 441 2.30 59.62 -1.42
CA GLY A 441 3.75 59.66 -1.68
C GLY A 441 4.46 58.30 -1.62
N HIS A 442 3.81 57.26 -1.11
CA HIS A 442 4.30 55.89 -1.07
C HIS A 442 4.00 55.12 -2.37
N ILE A 443 4.69 53.98 -2.54
CA ILE A 443 4.40 52.97 -3.57
C ILE A 443 3.74 51.78 -2.87
N ALA A 444 2.57 51.38 -3.35
CA ALA A 444 1.83 50.23 -2.85
C ALA A 444 1.88 49.09 -3.89
N THR A 445 2.49 47.96 -3.51
CA THR A 445 2.62 46.75 -4.33
C THR A 445 1.50 45.77 -4.00
N VAL A 446 0.88 45.15 -5.01
CA VAL A 446 -0.30 44.29 -4.85
C VAL A 446 0.02 42.82 -5.12
N TYR A 447 -0.23 41.99 -4.12
CA TYR A 447 -0.06 40.54 -4.16
C TYR A 447 -1.44 39.88 -4.24
N PHE A 448 -1.92 39.70 -5.47
CA PHE A 448 -3.20 39.06 -5.76
C PHE A 448 -3.20 37.60 -5.29
N ARG A 449 -4.23 37.24 -4.51
CA ARG A 449 -4.46 35.89 -3.99
C ARG A 449 -3.22 35.21 -3.41
N ALA A 450 -2.47 35.96 -2.62
CA ALA A 450 -1.25 35.48 -2.01
C ALA A 450 -1.50 34.55 -0.82
N ASP A 451 -0.63 33.55 -0.68
CA ASP A 451 -0.40 32.87 0.60
C ASP A 451 0.27 33.86 1.56
N CYS A 452 -0.20 33.95 2.80
CA CYS A 452 0.38 34.83 3.82
C CYS A 452 0.75 33.98 5.03
N SER A 453 2.05 33.86 5.28
CA SER A 453 2.58 33.01 6.34
C SER A 453 3.49 33.77 7.28
N PHE A 454 3.57 33.29 8.52
CA PHE A 454 4.38 33.87 9.58
C PHE A 454 5.42 32.88 10.09
N PHE A 455 6.50 33.43 10.65
CA PHE A 455 7.45 32.70 11.48
C PHE A 455 7.59 33.44 12.79
N GLU A 456 7.62 32.69 13.89
CA GLU A 456 7.73 33.23 15.25
C GLU A 456 8.96 32.68 15.98
N ASP A 457 9.38 33.39 17.02
CA ASP A 457 10.47 32.97 17.92
C ASP A 457 11.79 32.69 17.15
N LEU A 458 12.08 33.49 16.11
CA LEU A 458 13.25 33.31 15.25
C LEU A 458 14.56 33.49 16.04
N PRO A 459 15.63 32.71 15.74
CA PRO A 459 16.92 32.86 16.38
C PRO A 459 17.45 34.29 16.39
N ARG A 460 18.10 34.72 17.48
CA ARG A 460 18.71 36.06 17.60
C ARG A 460 19.78 36.37 16.53
N THR A 461 20.28 35.32 15.86
CA THR A 461 21.20 35.31 14.72
C THR A 461 20.51 35.48 13.34
N THR A 462 19.18 35.59 13.30
CA THR A 462 18.41 35.75 12.07
C THR A 462 18.43 37.20 11.58
N ASN A 463 18.53 37.36 10.25
CA ASN A 463 18.34 38.63 9.55
C ASN A 463 17.57 38.38 8.25
N LEU A 464 17.18 39.46 7.56
CA LEU A 464 16.36 39.38 6.36
C LEU A 464 17.01 38.58 5.22
N ASP A 465 18.33 38.69 5.03
CA ASP A 465 19.03 37.98 3.96
C ASP A 465 19.10 36.48 4.22
N ARG A 466 19.26 36.07 5.48
CA ARG A 466 19.24 34.65 5.89
C ARG A 466 17.85 34.04 5.70
N LEU A 467 16.78 34.79 6.02
CA LEU A 467 15.40 34.40 5.71
C LEU A 467 15.18 34.26 4.20
N LYS A 468 15.60 35.26 3.40
CA LYS A 468 15.54 35.20 1.93
C LYS A 468 16.27 33.98 1.37
N VAL A 469 17.48 33.67 1.86
CA VAL A 469 18.24 32.47 1.43
C VAL A 469 17.54 31.17 1.84
N ALA A 470 16.95 31.08 3.04
CA ALA A 470 16.21 29.90 3.46
C ALA A 470 14.95 29.67 2.61
N ILE A 471 14.23 30.74 2.25
CA ILE A 471 13.02 30.69 1.42
C ILE A 471 13.35 30.40 -0.05
N ARG A 472 14.39 31.04 -0.63
CA ARG A 472 14.90 30.78 -2.00
C ARG A 472 15.15 29.29 -2.28
N ARG A 473 15.71 28.58 -1.29
CA ARG A 473 16.01 27.13 -1.39
C ARG A 473 14.76 26.26 -1.57
N LEU A 474 13.58 26.75 -1.21
CA LEU A 474 12.32 26.01 -1.27
C LEU A 474 11.55 26.32 -2.56
N ILE A 475 11.46 27.59 -2.96
CA ILE A 475 10.60 28.03 -4.08
C ILE A 475 11.32 28.23 -5.42
N SER A 476 12.65 28.10 -5.44
CA SER A 476 13.56 28.40 -6.58
C SER A 476 13.63 29.90 -6.96
N ASP A 477 14.81 30.34 -7.43
CA ASP A 477 15.09 31.76 -7.66
C ASP A 477 14.29 32.35 -8.83
N GLU A 478 13.89 31.52 -9.81
CA GLU A 478 13.02 31.91 -10.94
C GLU A 478 11.64 32.45 -10.51
N HIS A 479 11.19 32.12 -9.28
CA HIS A 479 9.91 32.56 -8.73
C HIS A 479 10.03 33.71 -7.71
N MET A 480 11.25 34.21 -7.44
CA MET A 480 11.52 35.26 -6.43
C MET A 480 11.46 36.70 -7.00
N SER A 481 10.53 36.98 -7.91
CA SER A 481 10.31 38.35 -8.40
C SER A 481 9.67 39.25 -7.32
N LYS A 482 9.93 40.57 -7.36
CA LYS A 482 9.40 41.53 -6.37
C LYS A 482 7.86 41.52 -6.35
N GLU A 483 7.24 41.25 -7.50
CA GLU A 483 5.79 41.21 -7.70
C GLU A 483 5.17 39.87 -7.27
N SER A 484 6.00 38.84 -7.06
CA SER A 484 5.57 37.48 -6.73
C SER A 484 5.72 37.15 -5.24
N ILE A 485 6.69 37.75 -4.53
CA ILE A 485 6.92 37.44 -3.13
C ILE A 485 7.53 38.59 -2.31
N HIS A 486 6.86 38.95 -1.21
CA HIS A 486 7.36 39.84 -0.16
C HIS A 486 7.84 39.04 1.05
N ILE A 487 8.96 39.46 1.64
CA ILE A 487 9.48 38.91 2.89
C ILE A 487 9.88 40.08 3.78
N GLN A 488 9.32 40.14 4.98
CA GLN A 488 9.60 41.20 5.96
C GLN A 488 9.89 40.58 7.34
N TYR A 489 10.94 41.06 7.99
CA TYR A 489 11.40 40.58 9.30
C TYR A 489 11.29 41.70 10.32
N ASN A 490 10.50 41.50 11.37
CA ASN A 490 10.43 42.36 12.53
C ASN A 490 11.45 41.87 13.57
N LYS A 491 12.53 42.63 13.73
CA LYS A 491 13.66 42.29 14.61
C LYS A 491 13.31 42.40 16.10
N GLU A 492 12.35 43.24 16.48
CA GLU A 492 11.98 43.47 17.88
C GLU A 492 11.21 42.28 18.45
N CYS A 493 10.23 41.78 17.68
CA CYS A 493 9.46 40.60 18.05
C CYS A 493 10.16 39.27 17.70
N ALA A 494 11.24 39.31 16.90
CA ALA A 494 11.88 38.15 16.27
C ALA A 494 10.91 37.33 15.40
N ASN A 495 10.00 38.02 14.69
CA ASN A 495 8.98 37.41 13.85
C ASN A 495 9.16 37.82 12.39
N ALA A 496 8.78 36.97 11.45
CA ALA A 496 8.79 37.28 10.01
C ALA A 496 7.42 37.02 9.38
N VAL A 497 7.15 37.70 8.28
CA VAL A 497 6.00 37.46 7.40
C VAL A 497 6.48 37.23 5.97
N VAL A 498 5.84 36.30 5.29
CA VAL A 498 6.04 35.96 3.87
C VAL A 498 4.71 36.06 3.16
N ILE A 499 4.65 36.81 2.07
CA ILE A 499 3.47 36.94 1.21
C ILE A 499 3.88 36.44 -0.17
N ALA A 500 3.26 35.37 -0.66
CA ALA A 500 3.63 34.73 -1.93
C ALA A 500 2.41 34.64 -2.88
N SER A 501 2.44 35.37 -3.98
CA SER A 501 1.42 35.43 -5.04
C SER A 501 1.87 34.67 -6.31
N GLY A 502 0.95 34.49 -7.25
CA GLY A 502 1.26 33.88 -8.56
C GLY A 502 1.96 32.52 -8.43
N ARG A 503 3.04 32.32 -9.19
CA ARG A 503 3.86 31.09 -9.14
C ARG A 503 4.59 30.88 -7.80
N ALA A 504 4.88 31.94 -7.05
CA ALA A 504 5.51 31.81 -5.74
C ALA A 504 4.58 31.15 -4.71
N ARG A 505 3.26 31.01 -4.99
CA ARG A 505 2.31 30.23 -4.17
C ARG A 505 2.68 28.75 -3.99
N ILE A 506 3.69 28.23 -4.70
CA ILE A 506 4.32 26.94 -4.34
C ILE A 506 4.84 26.94 -2.88
N TRP A 507 5.15 28.13 -2.34
CA TRP A 507 5.36 28.40 -0.91
C TRP A 507 4.28 27.81 0.02
N ALA A 508 3.03 27.76 -0.43
CA ALA A 508 1.91 27.18 0.32
C ALA A 508 2.16 25.71 0.70
N LEU A 509 2.87 24.96 -0.15
CA LEU A 509 3.17 23.53 0.04
C LEU A 509 4.27 23.26 1.08
N HIS A 510 5.04 24.27 1.49
CA HIS A 510 6.10 24.12 2.47
C HIS A 510 5.60 24.43 3.89
N SER A 511 5.88 23.53 4.83
CA SER A 511 5.44 23.62 6.24
C SER A 511 6.47 24.23 7.19
N SER A 512 7.72 24.41 6.75
CA SER A 512 8.82 24.89 7.59
C SER A 512 10.00 25.43 6.79
N ILE A 513 10.88 26.17 7.47
CA ILE A 513 12.21 26.60 6.98
C ILE A 513 13.32 26.03 7.86
N GLN A 514 14.51 25.84 7.29
CA GLN A 514 15.72 25.55 8.07
C GLN A 514 16.54 26.82 8.28
N LEU A 515 16.78 27.18 9.55
CA LEU A 515 17.64 28.29 9.97
C LEU A 515 18.52 27.83 11.14
N ASP A 516 19.83 28.04 11.04
CA ASP A 516 20.82 27.69 12.07
C ASP A 516 20.71 26.25 12.62
N GLY A 517 20.44 25.29 11.72
CA GLY A 517 20.26 23.88 12.06
C GLY A 517 18.92 23.54 12.72
N ARG A 518 18.06 24.52 12.99
CA ARG A 518 16.71 24.34 13.52
C ARG A 518 15.68 24.32 12.39
N VAL A 519 14.66 23.48 12.54
CA VAL A 519 13.46 23.51 11.70
C VAL A 519 12.45 24.42 12.37
N ILE A 520 12.04 25.48 11.67
CA ILE A 520 11.08 26.49 12.18
C ILE A 520 9.80 26.37 11.36
N MET A 521 8.69 26.11 12.05
CA MET A 521 7.38 25.85 11.41
C MET A 521 6.77 27.14 10.85
N LYS A 522 6.09 27.00 9.71
CA LYS A 522 5.37 28.07 9.01
C LYS A 522 3.95 28.20 9.56
N LYS A 523 3.58 29.38 10.06
CA LYS A 523 2.27 29.67 10.68
C LYS A 523 1.31 30.39 9.73
N ASP A 524 0.02 30.10 9.84
CA ASP A 524 -1.03 30.82 9.09
C ASP A 524 -1.44 32.15 9.77
N SER A 525 -1.17 32.28 11.07
CA SER A 525 -1.40 33.50 11.86
C SER A 525 -0.37 33.66 12.98
N LEU A 526 -0.15 34.89 13.42
CA LEU A 526 0.63 35.16 14.63
C LEU A 526 -0.16 34.76 15.88
N ALA A 527 0.52 34.19 16.87
CA ALA A 527 -0.04 33.90 18.17
C ALA A 527 -0.20 35.20 18.98
N TYR A 528 -1.39 35.40 19.54
CA TYR A 528 -1.73 36.61 20.30
C TYR A 528 -1.18 36.53 21.74
N ARG A 529 0.14 36.64 21.88
CA ARG A 529 0.86 36.48 23.16
C ARG A 529 1.10 37.82 23.86
N LEU A 530 0.49 37.98 25.03
CA LEU A 530 0.73 39.10 25.95
C LEU A 530 1.76 38.70 27.00
N LEU A 531 2.68 39.61 27.32
CA LEU A 531 3.51 39.54 28.52
C LEU A 531 2.91 40.45 29.59
N ILE A 532 2.58 39.88 30.75
CA ILE A 532 2.10 40.60 31.92
C ILE A 532 3.21 40.62 32.97
N ARG A 533 3.70 41.81 33.34
CA ARG A 533 4.78 41.97 34.33
C ARG A 533 4.76 43.34 35.04
N PRO A 534 5.29 43.46 36.26
CA PRO A 534 5.60 42.35 37.17
C PRO A 534 4.30 41.75 37.74
N VAL A 535 4.29 40.45 38.05
CA VAL A 535 3.17 39.78 38.73
C VAL A 535 3.54 39.54 40.19
N PRO A 536 2.96 40.28 41.16
CA PRO A 536 3.27 40.10 42.58
C PRO A 536 2.76 38.77 43.11
N LYS A 537 3.48 38.15 44.05
CA LYS A 537 3.09 36.88 44.72
C LYS A 537 1.73 36.93 45.44
N SER A 538 1.18 38.12 45.69
CA SER A 538 -0.17 38.35 46.22
C SER A 538 -1.30 38.17 45.19
N VAL A 539 -0.98 38.24 43.89
CA VAL A 539 -1.95 38.12 42.80
C VAL A 539 -1.98 36.67 42.30
N SER A 540 -3.06 35.94 42.59
CA SER A 540 -3.21 34.58 42.07
C SER A 540 -3.53 34.57 40.57
N ILE A 541 -2.99 33.58 39.85
CA ILE A 541 -3.21 33.36 38.41
C ILE A 541 -4.70 33.34 38.06
N SER A 542 -5.54 32.78 38.93
CA SER A 542 -7.00 32.75 38.74
C SER A 542 -7.63 34.15 38.61
N HIS A 543 -7.13 35.16 39.31
CA HIS A 543 -7.62 36.54 39.15
C HIS A 543 -7.21 37.16 37.81
N ILE A 544 -6.06 36.78 37.25
CA ILE A 544 -5.64 37.19 35.90
C ILE A 544 -6.52 36.46 34.88
N GLN A 545 -6.68 35.14 35.01
CA GLN A 545 -7.45 34.30 34.09
C GLN A 545 -8.90 34.75 33.93
N HIS A 546 -9.58 35.03 35.04
CA HIS A 546 -10.99 35.45 35.04
C HIS A 546 -11.17 36.98 34.95
N HIS A 547 -10.12 37.73 34.60
CA HIS A 547 -10.24 39.18 34.47
C HIS A 547 -11.12 39.55 33.27
N LYS A 548 -12.09 40.45 33.48
CA LYS A 548 -13.13 40.85 32.49
C LYS A 548 -12.60 41.32 31.14
N ILE A 549 -11.33 41.74 31.06
CA ILE A 549 -10.70 42.13 29.80
C ILE A 549 -10.52 40.94 28.84
N PHE A 550 -10.29 39.73 29.37
CA PHE A 550 -9.96 38.55 28.58
C PHE A 550 -11.19 37.74 28.16
N ALA A 551 -12.31 37.83 28.89
CA ALA A 551 -13.61 37.26 28.50
C ALA A 551 -13.53 35.82 27.92
N ASP A 552 -12.87 34.92 28.65
CA ASP A 552 -12.63 33.50 28.30
C ASP A 552 -11.85 33.25 27.00
N THR A 553 -11.18 34.26 26.44
CA THR A 553 -10.33 34.13 25.24
C THR A 553 -8.92 33.59 25.52
N ILE A 554 -8.58 33.21 26.74
CA ILE A 554 -7.25 32.70 27.09
C ILE A 554 -7.13 31.23 26.68
N ILE A 555 -6.26 30.93 25.71
CA ILE A 555 -5.91 29.58 25.27
C ILE A 555 -4.89 28.93 26.22
N LYS A 556 -3.83 29.68 26.55
CA LYS A 556 -2.67 29.19 27.30
C LYS A 556 -2.20 30.24 28.30
N ILE A 557 -1.80 29.78 29.48
CA ILE A 557 -1.13 30.58 30.50
C ILE A 557 0.22 29.91 30.78
N LEU A 558 1.31 30.67 30.68
CA LEU A 558 2.59 30.34 31.28
C LEU A 558 2.81 31.31 32.44
N HIS A 559 3.20 30.81 33.61
CA HIS A 559 3.48 31.63 34.79
C HIS A 559 4.87 31.28 35.32
N THR A 560 5.71 32.29 35.48
CA THR A 560 6.99 32.24 36.20
C THR A 560 6.90 33.11 37.46
N ASP A 561 7.93 33.12 38.30
CA ASP A 561 7.88 33.78 39.62
C ASP A 561 7.64 35.31 39.59
N GLU A 562 7.84 35.98 38.44
CA GLU A 562 7.67 37.43 38.30
C GLU A 562 6.84 37.88 37.08
N HIS A 563 6.48 36.98 36.15
CA HIS A 563 5.73 37.35 34.94
C HIS A 563 4.80 36.25 34.44
N VAL A 564 3.76 36.66 33.71
CA VAL A 564 2.77 35.75 33.09
C VAL A 564 2.73 36.00 31.59
N ILE A 565 2.77 34.92 30.81
CA ILE A 565 2.52 34.97 29.37
C ILE A 565 1.12 34.41 29.12
N LEU A 566 0.26 35.20 28.50
CA LEU A 566 -1.08 34.78 28.07
C LEU A 566 -1.11 34.61 26.56
N GLU A 567 -1.58 33.48 26.05
CA GLU A 567 -1.92 33.30 24.64
C GLU A 567 -3.43 33.42 24.47
N LEU A 568 -3.88 34.35 23.63
CA LEU A 568 -5.29 34.66 23.41
C LEU A 568 -5.83 34.08 22.09
N SER A 569 -7.13 33.79 22.03
CA SER A 569 -7.85 33.35 20.83
C SER A 569 -8.42 34.51 20.00
N ASP A 570 -8.71 35.65 20.63
CA ASP A 570 -9.33 36.80 19.98
C ASP A 570 -8.32 37.94 19.73
N LYS A 571 -8.11 38.25 18.44
CA LYS A 571 -7.29 39.37 17.97
C LYS A 571 -7.72 40.71 18.56
N ASN A 572 -9.03 40.97 18.66
CA ASN A 572 -9.56 42.25 19.12
C ASN A 572 -9.30 42.44 20.63
N VAL A 573 -9.38 41.35 21.41
CA VAL A 573 -9.02 41.37 22.83
C VAL A 573 -7.53 41.62 23.01
N TYR A 574 -6.68 40.95 22.21
CA TYR A 574 -5.24 41.20 22.19
C TYR A 574 -4.89 42.65 21.85
N GLU A 575 -5.41 43.19 20.74
CA GLU A 575 -5.17 44.58 20.32
C GLU A 575 -5.66 45.58 21.38
N LYS A 576 -6.81 45.32 22.01
CA LYS A 576 -7.31 46.12 23.13
C LYS A 576 -6.38 46.07 24.35
N CYS A 577 -5.84 44.91 24.70
CA CYS A 577 -4.89 44.76 25.81
C CYS A 577 -3.59 45.51 25.55
N ILE A 578 -3.03 45.40 24.34
CA ILE A 578 -1.82 46.15 23.93
C ILE A 578 -2.07 47.66 23.96
N ASN A 579 -3.18 48.14 23.38
CA ASN A 579 -3.53 49.56 23.39
C ASN A 579 -3.82 50.11 24.80
N GLN A 580 -4.22 49.25 25.74
CA GLN A 580 -4.45 49.63 27.14
C GLN A 580 -3.14 49.66 27.95
N GLY A 581 -2.13 48.87 27.59
CA GLY A 581 -0.78 48.87 28.17
C GLY A 581 -0.66 48.43 29.64
N ALA A 582 -1.77 48.30 30.38
CA ALA A 582 -1.78 47.89 31.78
C ALA A 582 -3.10 47.22 32.22
N LEU A 583 -2.97 46.26 33.14
CA LEU A 583 -4.04 45.51 33.79
C LEU A 583 -4.09 45.90 35.28
N ARG A 584 -5.29 46.17 35.83
CA ARG A 584 -5.45 46.44 37.26
C ARG A 584 -6.18 45.30 37.96
N ILE A 585 -5.56 44.71 38.97
CA ILE A 585 -6.16 43.66 39.81
C ILE A 585 -6.03 44.09 41.28
N GLY A 586 -7.16 44.49 41.87
CA GLY A 586 -7.18 45.15 43.18
C GLY A 586 -6.37 46.44 43.17
N ASP A 587 -5.39 46.53 44.07
CA ASP A 587 -4.46 47.66 44.19
C ASP A 587 -3.19 47.50 43.35
N HIS A 588 -3.01 46.37 42.66
CA HIS A 588 -1.86 46.13 41.80
C HIS A 588 -2.14 46.56 40.36
N VAL A 589 -1.17 47.25 39.76
CA VAL A 589 -1.12 47.56 38.32
C VAL A 589 0.00 46.72 37.70
N LEU A 590 -0.37 45.87 36.75
CA LEU A 590 0.50 44.97 36.01
C LEU A 590 0.67 45.55 34.61
N GLY A 591 1.89 45.73 34.12
CA GLY A 591 2.12 46.15 32.73
C GLY A 591 1.67 45.06 31.76
N ILE A 592 1.08 45.46 30.63
CA ILE A 592 0.80 44.58 29.48
C ILE A 592 1.72 45.00 28.34
N GLU A 593 2.54 44.07 27.88
CA GLU A 593 3.48 44.27 26.77
C GLU A 593 3.27 43.20 25.70
N VAL A 594 3.77 43.48 24.49
CA VAL A 594 3.89 42.46 23.44
C VAL A 594 4.93 41.43 23.90
N TYR A 595 4.57 40.14 23.91
CA TYR A 595 5.57 39.10 24.16
C TYR A 595 6.60 39.09 23.03
N THR A 596 7.88 39.19 23.38
CA THR A 596 9.00 39.07 22.44
C THR A 596 9.96 37.98 22.92
N PHE A 597 10.63 37.29 21.99
CA PHE A 597 11.67 36.29 22.34
C PHE A 597 12.87 36.89 23.11
N ALA A 598 13.00 38.22 23.12
CA ALA A 598 13.98 38.92 23.96
C ALA A 598 13.58 38.98 25.45
N SER A 599 12.29 38.85 25.77
CA SER A 599 11.70 39.16 27.08
C SER A 599 11.60 38.01 28.09
N ASN A 600 11.88 36.76 27.68
CA ASN A 600 11.94 35.61 28.59
C ASN A 600 13.38 35.06 28.71
N PRO A 601 14.02 35.16 29.88
CA PRO A 601 15.35 34.57 30.13
C PRO A 601 15.34 33.05 30.33
N GLU A 602 14.18 32.43 30.63
CA GLU A 602 14.09 31.05 31.11
C GLU A 602 13.18 30.17 30.22
N ASN A 603 13.83 29.33 29.41
CA ASN A 603 13.18 28.33 28.55
C ASN A 603 12.31 27.36 29.37
N SER A 604 10.99 27.39 29.18
CA SER A 604 10.07 26.39 29.72
C SER A 604 8.85 26.11 28.81
N GLU A 605 9.07 25.99 27.50
CA GLU A 605 8.38 24.89 26.82
C GLU A 605 9.07 23.60 27.24
N ILE A 606 8.32 22.65 27.82
CA ILE A 606 8.87 21.39 28.34
C ILE A 606 9.66 20.69 27.22
N ASP A 607 10.93 20.41 27.49
CA ASP A 607 11.94 20.08 26.50
C ASP A 607 11.52 18.86 25.64
N ALA A 608 11.26 19.12 24.36
CA ALA A 608 10.63 18.19 23.43
C ALA A 608 11.56 17.05 22.97
N GLU A 609 12.80 17.00 23.47
CA GLU A 609 13.82 16.02 23.06
C GLU A 609 13.94 14.79 24.00
N ASN A 610 13.52 14.85 25.27
CA ASN A 610 13.75 13.74 26.23
C ASN A 610 12.56 13.26 27.11
N TRP A 611 11.44 13.98 27.18
CA TRP A 611 10.43 13.76 28.24
C TRP A 611 9.87 12.33 28.41
N TYR A 612 9.54 11.64 27.32
CA TYR A 612 8.79 10.37 27.38
C TYR A 612 9.54 9.22 28.04
N GLU A 613 10.88 9.18 27.96
CA GLU A 613 11.65 8.13 28.62
C GLU A 613 11.75 8.37 30.13
N THR A 614 12.04 9.61 30.54
CA THR A 614 12.25 9.97 31.95
C THR A 614 10.98 9.87 32.76
N GLU A 615 9.87 10.42 32.25
CA GLU A 615 8.56 10.41 32.92
C GLU A 615 8.11 8.98 33.24
N MET A 616 8.31 8.04 32.32
CA MET A 616 7.85 6.66 32.50
C MET A 616 8.76 5.82 33.41
N CYS A 617 9.92 6.31 33.83
CA CYS A 617 10.87 5.53 34.64
C CYS A 617 10.31 5.14 36.01
N ASP A 618 9.45 5.99 36.58
CA ASP A 618 8.89 5.79 37.93
C ASP A 618 7.60 4.94 37.91
N HIS A 619 7.15 4.52 36.73
CA HIS A 619 5.92 3.75 36.54
C HIS A 619 6.19 2.28 36.18
N LYS A 620 5.33 1.39 36.69
CA LYS A 620 5.28 0.01 36.22
C LYS A 620 4.62 -0.06 34.84
N PRO A 621 4.91 -1.08 34.01
CA PRO A 621 4.26 -1.23 32.71
C PRO A 621 2.75 -1.55 32.78
N ASP A 622 1.93 -0.52 32.98
CA ASP A 622 0.47 -0.53 32.91
C ASP A 622 -0.05 0.89 32.62
N ILE A 623 -0.92 1.07 31.62
CA ILE A 623 -1.53 2.36 31.30
C ILE A 623 -2.68 2.75 32.25
N MET A 624 -3.29 1.79 32.94
CA MET A 624 -4.53 2.02 33.72
C MET A 624 -4.42 3.14 34.77
N PRO A 625 -3.30 3.31 35.51
CA PRO A 625 -3.14 4.45 36.42
C PRO A 625 -3.29 5.81 35.73
N PHE A 626 -2.79 5.96 34.51
CA PHE A 626 -2.94 7.19 33.73
C PHE A 626 -4.37 7.35 33.21
N ILE A 627 -5.02 6.27 32.74
CA ILE A 627 -6.42 6.31 32.31
C ILE A 627 -7.35 6.77 33.44
N SER A 628 -7.11 6.32 34.68
CA SER A 628 -7.84 6.79 35.86
C SER A 628 -7.61 8.26 36.25
N ASN A 629 -6.63 8.94 35.62
CA ASN A 629 -6.37 10.36 35.79
C ASN A 629 -6.37 11.09 34.42
N PRO A 630 -7.54 11.42 33.85
CA PRO A 630 -7.63 12.11 32.55
C PRO A 630 -6.95 13.49 32.50
N GLN A 631 -6.63 14.09 33.66
CA GLN A 631 -5.94 15.37 33.73
C GLN A 631 -4.40 15.24 33.65
N HIS A 632 -3.84 14.02 33.65
CA HIS A 632 -2.40 13.79 33.58
C HIS A 632 -1.79 14.48 32.34
N HIS A 633 -0.67 15.19 32.53
CA HIS A 633 -0.06 16.02 31.48
C HIS A 633 0.36 15.21 30.25
N ILE A 634 0.65 13.92 30.42
CA ILE A 634 1.00 12.99 29.32
C ILE A 634 -0.03 12.97 28.18
N PHE A 635 -1.32 13.16 28.47
CA PHE A 635 -2.36 13.24 27.44
C PHE A 635 -2.31 14.55 26.64
N ARG A 636 -1.71 15.60 27.19
CA ARG A 636 -1.55 16.93 26.57
C ARG A 636 -0.25 17.06 25.77
N SER A 637 0.68 16.11 25.91
CA SER A 637 1.97 16.11 25.22
C SER A 637 1.81 15.88 23.70
N LYS A 638 2.56 16.64 22.89
CA LYS A 638 2.64 16.45 21.43
C LYS A 638 3.45 15.17 21.13
N TRP A 639 3.03 14.40 20.13
CA TRP A 639 3.79 13.23 19.68
C TRP A 639 5.05 13.66 18.92
N ASN A 640 6.19 13.06 19.24
CA ASN A 640 7.46 13.27 18.53
C ASN A 640 8.03 11.92 18.08
N ALA A 641 7.71 11.51 16.85
CA ALA A 641 8.14 10.24 16.29
C ALA A 641 9.69 10.11 16.20
N LYS A 642 10.39 11.22 15.96
CA LYS A 642 11.86 11.24 15.90
C LYS A 642 12.47 10.94 17.28
N ALA A 643 12.00 11.63 18.33
CA ALA A 643 12.47 11.38 19.69
C ALA A 643 12.13 9.96 20.18
N PHE A 644 10.94 9.45 19.84
CA PHE A 644 10.59 8.05 20.09
C PHE A 644 11.59 7.10 19.42
N LEU A 645 11.92 7.29 18.13
CA LEU A 645 12.87 6.43 17.43
C LEU A 645 14.28 6.47 18.03
N GLU A 646 14.76 7.66 18.40
CA GLU A 646 16.08 7.81 19.03
C GLU A 646 16.13 7.09 20.38
N GLN A 647 15.10 7.23 21.21
CA GLN A 647 14.99 6.54 22.50
C GLN A 647 14.81 5.02 22.32
N PHE A 648 13.94 4.59 21.41
CA PHE A 648 13.66 3.17 21.16
C PHE A 648 14.87 2.42 20.59
N ARG A 649 15.66 3.06 19.71
CA ARG A 649 16.91 2.49 19.17
C ARG A 649 17.98 2.32 20.25
N ARG A 650 18.12 3.25 21.21
CA ARG A 650 19.04 3.10 22.37
C ARG A 650 18.81 1.80 23.14
N TRP A 651 17.55 1.35 23.23
CA TRP A 651 17.14 0.14 23.95
C TRP A 651 16.93 -1.09 23.03
N THR A 652 17.39 -1.03 21.78
CA THR A 652 17.29 -2.12 20.78
C THR A 652 18.64 -2.61 20.25
N SER A 653 19.74 -1.88 20.51
CA SER A 653 21.07 -2.20 19.96
C SER A 653 21.76 -3.41 20.61
N ASN A 654 22.26 -4.34 19.77
CA ASN A 654 22.96 -5.57 20.17
C ASN A 654 24.46 -5.40 20.56
N ASP A 655 25.03 -4.20 20.44
CA ASP A 655 26.50 -3.97 20.54
C ASP A 655 27.09 -4.14 21.95
N ARG A 656 26.29 -4.49 22.96
CA ARG A 656 26.72 -4.71 24.35
C ARG A 656 26.31 -6.09 24.87
N LYS A 657 26.79 -7.16 24.22
CA LYS A 657 26.76 -8.49 24.82
C LYS A 657 27.67 -8.53 26.04
N ILE A 658 27.07 -8.47 27.23
CA ILE A 658 27.72 -8.68 28.52
C ILE A 658 27.39 -10.12 28.93
N ASP A 659 28.39 -10.99 29.01
CA ASP A 659 28.16 -12.40 29.37
C ASP A 659 27.87 -12.56 30.87
N GLY A 660 26.96 -13.49 31.20
CA GLY A 660 26.62 -13.86 32.58
C GLY A 660 25.45 -13.09 33.20
N LYS A 661 25.35 -13.13 34.54
CA LYS A 661 24.17 -12.65 35.30
C LYS A 661 23.85 -11.16 35.13
N ASP A 662 24.81 -10.35 34.70
CA ASP A 662 24.59 -8.92 34.47
C ASP A 662 24.05 -8.63 33.05
N GLY A 663 24.29 -9.52 32.08
CA GLY A 663 23.60 -9.53 30.79
C GLY A 663 22.09 -9.74 30.94
N ASP A 664 21.67 -10.74 31.72
CA ASP A 664 20.25 -11.01 32.02
C ASP A 664 19.53 -9.81 32.64
N LYS A 665 20.22 -9.02 33.48
CA LYS A 665 19.66 -7.79 34.08
C LYS A 665 19.55 -6.69 33.03
N TYR A 666 20.57 -6.54 32.18
CA TYR A 666 20.59 -5.53 31.12
C TYR A 666 19.50 -5.79 30.07
N GLU A 667 19.30 -7.04 29.64
CA GLU A 667 18.22 -7.40 28.70
C GLU A 667 16.83 -7.15 29.31
N LYS A 668 16.64 -7.48 30.60
CA LYS A 668 15.39 -7.14 31.31
C LYS A 668 15.13 -5.63 31.38
N LEU A 669 16.19 -4.83 31.57
CA LEU A 669 16.09 -3.36 31.54
C LEU A 669 15.75 -2.84 30.14
N CYS A 670 16.38 -3.36 29.09
CA CYS A 670 16.09 -2.99 27.70
C CYS A 670 14.62 -3.30 27.33
N ASN A 671 14.14 -4.50 27.69
CA ASN A 671 12.73 -4.86 27.51
C ASN A 671 11.79 -3.93 28.28
N LEU A 672 12.04 -3.68 29.57
CA LEU A 672 11.26 -2.74 30.38
C LEU A 672 11.18 -1.35 29.71
N LYS A 673 12.31 -0.83 29.22
CA LYS A 673 12.37 0.47 28.54
C LYS A 673 11.58 0.48 27.22
N ARG A 674 11.68 -0.56 26.39
CA ARG A 674 10.87 -0.70 25.16
C ARG A 674 9.37 -0.74 25.46
N HIS A 675 8.95 -1.43 26.52
CA HIS A 675 7.56 -1.51 26.96
C HIS A 675 7.04 -0.13 27.40
N LEU A 676 7.79 0.57 28.26
CA LEU A 676 7.43 1.91 28.72
C LEU A 676 7.28 2.92 27.56
N LEU A 677 8.18 2.87 26.57
CA LEU A 677 8.06 3.69 25.35
C LEU A 677 6.82 3.33 24.51
N ARG A 678 6.48 2.05 24.36
CA ARG A 678 5.26 1.64 23.64
C ARG A 678 3.97 2.04 24.37
N MET A 679 4.00 2.16 25.70
CA MET A 679 2.86 2.68 26.47
C MET A 679 2.61 4.16 26.20
N THR A 680 3.65 4.99 26.01
CA THR A 680 3.44 6.42 25.69
C THR A 680 2.76 6.58 24.33
N VAL A 681 3.07 5.71 23.35
CA VAL A 681 2.34 5.62 22.07
C VAL A 681 0.85 5.40 22.36
N MET A 682 0.50 4.39 23.17
CA MET A 682 -0.90 4.05 23.44
C MET A 682 -1.63 5.17 24.19
N LEU A 683 -1.03 5.74 25.24
CA LEU A 683 -1.61 6.86 25.99
C LEU A 683 -1.86 8.06 25.08
N ASN A 684 -0.93 8.35 24.17
CA ASN A 684 -1.10 9.42 23.18
C ASN A 684 -2.18 9.08 22.14
N THR A 685 -2.29 7.82 21.68
CA THR A 685 -3.36 7.31 20.80
C THR A 685 -4.73 7.47 21.43
N ILE A 686 -4.91 7.06 22.69
CA ILE A 686 -6.16 7.25 23.45
C ILE A 686 -6.47 8.75 23.59
N GLY A 687 -5.48 9.57 23.94
CA GLY A 687 -5.66 11.03 24.03
C GLY A 687 -6.07 11.68 22.70
N VAL A 688 -5.60 11.18 21.55
CA VAL A 688 -6.00 11.63 20.22
C VAL A 688 -7.44 11.22 19.90
N VAL A 689 -7.82 9.97 20.16
CA VAL A 689 -9.20 9.50 19.95
C VAL A 689 -10.19 10.29 20.80
N LYS A 690 -9.88 10.51 22.09
CA LYS A 690 -10.72 11.32 23.00
C LYS A 690 -10.85 12.80 22.59
N ARG A 691 -9.85 13.36 21.90
CA ARG A 691 -9.93 14.72 21.33
C ARG A 691 -10.68 14.79 19.99
N GLY A 692 -10.80 13.67 19.27
CA GLY A 692 -11.27 13.66 17.89
C GLY A 692 -10.32 14.34 16.88
N SER A 693 -9.10 14.70 17.27
CA SER A 693 -8.10 15.27 16.35
C SER A 693 -6.65 15.10 16.83
N TYR A 694 -5.73 15.23 15.87
CA TYR A 694 -4.29 15.37 16.08
C TYR A 694 -3.72 16.44 15.15
N ARG A 695 -2.44 16.80 15.34
CA ARG A 695 -1.75 17.80 14.52
C ARG A 695 -0.49 17.24 13.90
N ILE A 696 -0.26 17.57 12.62
CA ILE A 696 0.99 17.33 11.91
C ILE A 696 1.55 18.71 11.56
N GLY A 697 2.55 19.14 12.34
CA GLY A 697 3.00 20.52 12.35
C GLY A 697 1.85 21.46 12.74
N GLU A 698 1.39 22.22 11.75
CA GLU A 698 0.38 23.27 11.86
C GLU A 698 -1.02 22.79 11.42
N LYS A 699 -1.07 21.74 10.59
CA LYS A 699 -2.29 21.14 10.07
C LYS A 699 -2.97 20.32 11.17
N GLU A 700 -4.20 20.70 11.54
CA GLU A 700 -5.08 19.82 12.32
C GLU A 700 -5.71 18.78 11.39
N VAL A 701 -5.59 17.51 11.77
CA VAL A 701 -6.31 16.40 11.13
C VAL A 701 -7.41 15.97 12.10
N LYS A 702 -8.66 16.25 11.72
CA LYS A 702 -9.85 15.81 12.47
C LYS A 702 -10.18 14.36 12.10
N LEU A 703 -10.36 13.54 13.12
CA LEU A 703 -10.84 12.16 12.97
C LEU A 703 -12.36 12.20 12.77
N LYS A 704 -12.84 11.62 11.66
CA LYS A 704 -14.27 11.43 11.45
C LYS A 704 -14.83 10.43 12.50
N PRO A 705 -15.93 10.74 13.20
CA PRO A 705 -16.55 9.82 14.17
C PRO A 705 -17.27 8.68 13.43
N ASN A 706 -16.53 7.62 13.13
CA ASN A 706 -17.05 6.42 12.50
C ASN A 706 -17.88 5.59 13.49
N ARG A 707 -19.04 5.07 13.02
CA ARG A 707 -19.81 4.06 13.76
C ARG A 707 -19.14 2.71 13.62
N ILE A 708 -18.24 2.38 14.54
CA ILE A 708 -17.63 1.05 14.62
C ILE A 708 -18.74 0.02 14.79
N LYS A 709 -18.75 -1.00 13.93
CA LYS A 709 -19.63 -2.16 14.06
C LYS A 709 -18.81 -3.36 14.49
N THR A 710 -19.18 -3.96 15.62
CA THR A 710 -18.53 -5.17 16.16
C THR A 710 -19.54 -6.31 16.14
N ILE A 711 -19.16 -7.49 15.65
CA ILE A 711 -20.01 -8.69 15.59
C ILE A 711 -19.27 -9.85 16.24
N LEU A 712 -19.82 -10.39 17.33
CA LEU A 712 -19.38 -11.62 17.96
C LEU A 712 -19.96 -12.83 17.21
N TYR A 713 -19.07 -13.76 16.87
CA TYR A 713 -19.39 -15.08 16.35
C TYR A 713 -18.95 -16.14 17.36
N ASP A 714 -19.87 -16.98 17.83
CA ASP A 714 -19.60 -18.11 18.72
C ASP A 714 -19.89 -19.44 17.99
N HIS A 715 -19.83 -20.58 18.70
CA HIS A 715 -20.12 -21.89 18.13
C HIS A 715 -21.60 -22.17 17.80
N ASN A 716 -22.52 -21.27 18.14
CA ASN A 716 -23.95 -21.34 17.81
C ASN A 716 -24.29 -20.46 16.61
N SER A 717 -23.48 -19.44 16.32
CA SER A 717 -23.65 -18.54 15.18
C SER A 717 -23.79 -19.27 13.85
N LYS A 718 -24.85 -18.92 13.11
CA LYS A 718 -25.08 -19.32 11.73
C LYS A 718 -24.70 -18.15 10.82
N LEU A 719 -23.88 -18.41 9.80
CA LEU A 719 -23.44 -17.41 8.84
C LEU A 719 -24.35 -17.34 7.62
N GLN A 720 -24.96 -18.46 7.23
CA GLN A 720 -25.90 -18.47 6.11
C GLN A 720 -26.94 -19.57 6.30
N HIS A 721 -28.19 -19.25 6.02
CA HIS A 721 -29.25 -20.24 5.94
C HIS A 721 -29.12 -21.13 4.70
N GLY A 722 -29.33 -22.43 4.92
CA GLY A 722 -29.37 -23.41 3.85
C GLY A 722 -30.51 -23.13 2.86
N LYS A 723 -30.22 -23.26 1.56
CA LYS A 723 -31.16 -22.98 0.47
C LYS A 723 -31.01 -24.00 -0.65
N THR A 724 -32.12 -24.59 -1.06
CA THR A 724 -32.20 -25.42 -2.28
C THR A 724 -32.26 -24.52 -3.51
N THR A 725 -31.38 -24.76 -4.49
CA THR A 725 -31.27 -23.99 -5.74
C THR A 725 -30.96 -24.97 -6.90
N SER A 726 -31.47 -24.69 -8.09
CA SER A 726 -31.14 -25.49 -9.28
C SER A 726 -29.65 -25.43 -9.60
N LEU A 727 -29.09 -26.56 -10.06
CA LEU A 727 -27.70 -26.69 -10.53
C LEU A 727 -27.27 -25.58 -11.52
N SER A 728 -28.23 -25.07 -12.30
CA SER A 728 -28.04 -23.99 -13.28
C SER A 728 -27.70 -22.61 -12.70
N HIS A 729 -28.00 -22.35 -11.42
CA HIS A 729 -27.82 -21.05 -10.77
C HIS A 729 -26.92 -21.11 -9.52
N ALA A 730 -26.44 -22.29 -9.13
CA ALA A 730 -25.84 -22.55 -7.82
C ALA A 730 -24.29 -22.70 -7.83
N THR A 731 -23.63 -22.56 -8.98
CA THR A 731 -22.21 -22.95 -9.15
C THR A 731 -21.30 -21.87 -9.76
N GLU A 732 -21.76 -20.62 -9.85
CA GLU A 732 -20.88 -19.51 -10.24
C GLU A 732 -20.13 -18.98 -9.01
N PHE A 733 -18.85 -19.35 -8.94
CA PHE A 733 -17.91 -18.77 -7.97
C PHE A 733 -17.73 -17.27 -8.28
N PRO A 734 -17.70 -16.37 -7.28
CA PRO A 734 -17.51 -14.94 -7.49
C PRO A 734 -16.27 -14.58 -8.33
N TYR A 735 -15.23 -15.41 -8.27
CA TYR A 735 -13.98 -15.25 -9.02
C TYR A 735 -13.59 -16.55 -9.73
N PRO A 736 -12.95 -16.48 -10.92
CA PRO A 736 -12.52 -17.66 -11.68
C PRO A 736 -11.36 -18.42 -11.03
N SER A 737 -10.66 -17.76 -10.10
CA SER A 737 -9.54 -18.29 -9.31
C SER A 737 -9.27 -17.34 -8.13
N THR A 738 -8.59 -17.84 -7.11
CA THR A 738 -8.02 -17.05 -6.02
C THR A 738 -6.50 -17.02 -6.19
N SER A 739 -5.89 -15.83 -6.25
CA SER A 739 -4.44 -15.69 -6.20
C SER A 739 -3.96 -15.46 -4.76
N VAL A 740 -2.80 -16.03 -4.44
CA VAL A 740 -2.14 -15.88 -3.14
C VAL A 740 -0.78 -15.22 -3.33
N SER A 741 -0.41 -14.34 -2.42
CA SER A 741 0.92 -13.73 -2.35
C SER A 741 1.42 -13.67 -0.91
N VAL A 742 2.73 -13.85 -0.70
CA VAL A 742 3.36 -13.75 0.62
C VAL A 742 4.37 -12.60 0.58
N ILE A 743 4.16 -11.57 1.41
CA ILE A 743 4.92 -10.32 1.36
C ILE A 743 5.56 -10.00 2.71
N LYS A 744 6.81 -9.55 2.69
CA LYS A 744 7.58 -9.17 3.88
C LYS A 744 7.27 -7.72 4.27
N GLU A 745 5.99 -7.45 4.54
CA GLU A 745 5.41 -6.13 4.76
C GLU A 745 4.51 -6.13 6.01
N ASP A 746 4.32 -4.96 6.62
CA ASP A 746 3.36 -4.74 7.71
C ASP A 746 1.91 -4.87 7.20
N CYS A 747 1.04 -5.50 8.01
CA CYS A 747 -0.32 -5.81 7.58
C CYS A 747 -1.22 -4.59 7.32
N LEU A 748 -1.00 -3.44 7.99
CA LEU A 748 -1.76 -2.20 7.71
C LEU A 748 -1.25 -1.53 6.42
N ILE A 749 0.06 -1.56 6.15
CA ILE A 749 0.63 -1.06 4.89
C ILE A 749 0.09 -1.90 3.71
N ALA A 750 0.13 -3.23 3.84
CA ALA A 750 -0.47 -4.13 2.85
C ALA A 750 -1.97 -3.85 2.62
N TYR A 751 -2.72 -3.57 3.69
CA TYR A 751 -4.13 -3.20 3.60
C TYR A 751 -4.34 -1.88 2.85
N GLU A 752 -3.56 -0.84 3.16
CA GLU A 752 -3.59 0.46 2.47
C GLU A 752 -3.34 0.29 0.97
N HIS A 753 -2.28 -0.43 0.60
CA HIS A 753 -1.94 -0.76 -0.78
C HIS A 753 -3.08 -1.49 -1.53
N LEU A 754 -3.88 -2.30 -0.84
CA LEU A 754 -5.00 -3.05 -1.43
C LEU A 754 -6.27 -2.22 -1.56
N VAL A 755 -6.56 -1.33 -0.59
CA VAL A 755 -7.65 -0.34 -0.68
C VAL A 755 -7.39 0.62 -1.84
N LEU A 756 -6.15 1.13 -1.97
CA LEU A 756 -5.74 2.01 -3.09
C LEU A 756 -5.86 1.32 -4.47
N LYS A 757 -5.77 0.00 -4.53
CA LYS A 757 -6.01 -0.83 -5.73
C LYS A 757 -7.51 -1.16 -5.96
N GLY A 758 -8.41 -0.62 -5.15
CA GLY A 758 -9.86 -0.83 -5.25
C GLY A 758 -10.34 -2.21 -4.78
N SER A 759 -9.58 -2.89 -3.92
CA SER A 759 -10.04 -4.13 -3.25
C SER A 759 -10.80 -3.80 -1.97
N ARG A 760 -11.53 -4.78 -1.41
CA ARG A 760 -12.20 -4.67 -0.10
C ARG A 760 -11.56 -5.64 0.91
N PRO A 761 -10.32 -5.36 1.36
CA PRO A 761 -9.59 -6.25 2.25
C PRO A 761 -10.21 -6.37 3.65
N VAL A 762 -9.84 -7.44 4.36
CA VAL A 762 -10.05 -7.60 5.81
C VAL A 762 -8.77 -8.12 6.46
N LEU A 763 -8.40 -7.53 7.60
CA LEU A 763 -7.21 -7.91 8.38
C LEU A 763 -7.50 -9.11 9.28
N LEU A 764 -6.54 -10.02 9.40
CA LEU A 764 -6.48 -10.95 10.52
C LEU A 764 -5.79 -10.28 11.72
N ASN A 765 -6.52 -10.07 12.82
CA ASN A 765 -5.93 -9.83 14.13
C ASN A 765 -5.67 -11.19 14.81
N MET A 766 -4.40 -11.51 15.08
CA MET A 766 -3.96 -12.75 15.74
C MET A 766 -4.19 -12.70 17.26
N ALA A 767 -5.46 -12.59 17.65
CA ALA A 767 -5.89 -12.14 18.97
C ALA A 767 -5.45 -13.02 20.15
N HIS A 768 -5.27 -12.41 21.32
CA HIS A 768 -5.09 -13.13 22.58
C HIS A 768 -6.43 -13.61 23.15
N ALA A 769 -6.63 -14.93 23.23
CA ALA A 769 -7.92 -15.57 23.59
C ALA A 769 -8.64 -15.02 24.84
N ASN A 770 -7.90 -14.50 25.82
CA ASN A 770 -8.43 -14.08 27.12
C ASN A 770 -8.35 -12.57 27.38
N SER A 771 -7.83 -11.77 26.45
CA SER A 771 -7.58 -10.33 26.72
C SER A 771 -7.64 -9.53 25.43
N PRO A 772 -8.51 -8.50 25.32
CA PRO A 772 -8.60 -7.68 24.13
C PRO A 772 -7.28 -6.93 23.92
N GLY A 773 -6.73 -7.01 22.70
CA GLY A 773 -5.49 -6.30 22.38
C GLY A 773 -4.24 -6.91 23.03
N GLY A 774 -4.32 -8.12 23.57
CA GLY A 774 -3.19 -8.80 24.20
C GLY A 774 -2.59 -8.02 25.37
N GLY A 775 -1.33 -7.59 25.20
CA GLY A 775 -0.57 -6.84 26.19
C GLY A 775 -0.41 -5.35 25.92
N TYR A 776 -1.26 -4.74 25.09
CA TYR A 776 -1.09 -3.35 24.66
C TYR A 776 -1.05 -2.36 25.84
N LYS A 777 -1.81 -2.63 26.91
CA LYS A 777 -1.81 -1.88 28.19
C LYS A 777 -0.43 -1.86 28.88
N ARG A 778 0.46 -2.82 28.59
CA ARG A 778 1.79 -2.99 29.20
C ARG A 778 2.95 -2.72 28.23
N GLY A 779 2.66 -2.29 27.00
CA GLY A 779 3.69 -2.04 25.98
C GLY A 779 4.20 -3.29 25.26
N ASP A 780 3.48 -4.42 25.31
CA ASP A 780 3.87 -5.64 24.61
C ASP A 780 3.87 -5.42 23.07
N GLY A 781 4.71 -6.15 22.34
CA GLY A 781 5.20 -5.74 21.02
C GLY A 781 4.75 -6.53 19.81
N THR A 782 3.64 -7.26 19.84
CA THR A 782 3.24 -8.14 18.73
C THR A 782 2.30 -7.44 17.74
N GLN A 783 1.79 -8.19 16.75
CA GLN A 783 0.87 -7.67 15.73
C GLN A 783 -0.39 -7.05 16.36
N GLU A 784 -1.03 -7.74 17.31
CA GLU A 784 -2.29 -7.28 17.92
C GLU A 784 -2.09 -5.94 18.66
N GLU A 785 -1.08 -5.83 19.52
CA GLU A 785 -0.83 -4.58 20.25
C GLU A 785 -0.47 -3.42 19.32
N THR A 786 0.14 -3.73 18.17
CA THR A 786 0.53 -2.74 17.16
C THR A 786 -0.69 -2.22 16.39
N LEU A 787 -1.68 -3.08 16.09
CA LEU A 787 -2.98 -2.64 15.57
C LEU A 787 -3.68 -1.69 16.57
N PHE A 788 -3.66 -2.02 17.86
CA PHE A 788 -4.24 -1.18 18.93
C PHE A 788 -3.53 0.17 19.07
N ARG A 789 -2.19 0.20 19.01
CA ARG A 789 -1.42 1.47 19.07
C ARG A 789 -1.67 2.38 17.87
N ARG A 790 -1.95 1.82 16.69
CA ARG A 790 -2.05 2.56 15.41
C ARG A 790 -3.46 3.01 15.01
N SER A 791 -4.48 2.58 15.74
CA SER A 791 -5.89 2.79 15.40
C SER A 791 -6.76 3.01 16.64
N ASN A 792 -8.06 3.16 16.44
CA ASN A 792 -9.06 3.19 17.52
C ASN A 792 -9.61 1.80 17.89
N TYR A 793 -8.93 0.69 17.54
CA TYR A 793 -9.46 -0.69 17.71
C TYR A 793 -9.82 -1.05 19.16
N PHE A 794 -9.21 -0.40 20.15
CA PHE A 794 -9.59 -0.55 21.57
C PHE A 794 -11.08 -0.23 21.82
N GLN A 795 -11.68 0.73 21.10
CA GLN A 795 -13.12 1.06 21.21
C GLN A 795 -14.04 -0.09 20.75
N SER A 796 -13.55 -1.04 19.96
CA SER A 796 -14.33 -2.23 19.56
C SER A 796 -14.27 -3.32 20.62
N LEU A 797 -13.04 -3.69 21.01
CA LEU A 797 -12.73 -4.93 21.71
C LEU A 797 -12.52 -4.78 23.22
N ASP A 798 -12.03 -3.64 23.70
CA ASP A 798 -11.76 -3.40 25.12
C ASP A 798 -12.87 -2.58 25.76
N LEU A 799 -13.82 -3.30 26.38
CA LEU A 799 -14.99 -2.72 27.02
C LEU A 799 -14.65 -1.83 28.23
N GLU A 800 -13.44 -1.93 28.80
CA GLU A 800 -13.01 -1.07 29.92
C GLU A 800 -12.62 0.35 29.46
N LEU A 801 -12.32 0.54 28.17
CA LEU A 801 -11.86 1.82 27.59
C LEU A 801 -12.86 2.44 26.59
N ASP A 802 -14.08 1.90 26.48
CA ASP A 802 -15.14 2.39 25.59
C ASP A 802 -15.93 3.55 26.21
N ASP A 803 -15.28 4.70 26.38
CA ASP A 803 -15.95 5.93 26.81
C ASP A 803 -16.96 6.41 25.75
N GLU A 804 -18.23 6.55 26.16
CA GLU A 804 -19.36 7.14 25.42
C GLU A 804 -19.94 6.36 24.19
N LYS A 805 -19.99 5.02 24.25
CA LYS A 805 -20.82 4.12 23.40
C LYS A 805 -21.02 4.55 21.91
N PRO A 806 -19.97 4.83 21.08
CA PRO A 806 -20.14 5.06 19.64
C PRO A 806 -20.22 3.74 18.84
N THR A 807 -19.88 2.62 19.48
CA THR A 807 -19.74 1.29 18.87
C THR A 807 -21.05 0.50 18.90
N ALA A 808 -21.57 0.13 17.74
CA ALA A 808 -22.69 -0.79 17.63
C ALA A 808 -22.20 -2.25 17.73
N ARG A 809 -22.52 -2.92 18.84
CA ARG A 809 -22.10 -4.29 19.12
C ARG A 809 -23.25 -5.28 18.92
N PHE A 810 -22.98 -6.36 18.19
CA PHE A 810 -23.95 -7.40 17.86
C PHE A 810 -23.41 -8.80 18.14
N TYR A 811 -24.31 -9.73 18.42
CA TYR A 811 -24.08 -11.16 18.42
C TYR A 811 -24.79 -11.77 17.20
N CYS A 812 -24.13 -12.68 16.49
CA CYS A 812 -24.75 -13.42 15.40
C CYS A 812 -25.41 -14.69 15.94
N ASN A 813 -26.74 -14.75 15.92
CA ASN A 813 -27.48 -15.86 16.51
C ASN A 813 -27.49 -17.13 15.60
N SER A 814 -28.16 -18.19 16.06
CA SER A 814 -28.28 -19.46 15.32
C SER A 814 -29.25 -19.42 14.12
N ASN A 815 -29.89 -18.27 13.88
CA ASN A 815 -30.72 -17.95 12.71
C ASN A 815 -30.01 -17.01 11.72
N SER A 816 -28.73 -16.68 11.92
CA SER A 816 -27.98 -15.71 11.10
C SER A 816 -28.46 -14.26 11.26
N GLU A 817 -29.21 -13.95 12.31
CA GLU A 817 -29.66 -12.60 12.63
C GLU A 817 -28.63 -11.91 13.54
N LEU A 818 -28.59 -10.57 13.50
CA LEU A 818 -27.71 -9.76 14.34
C LEU A 818 -28.52 -9.15 15.49
N GLU A 819 -28.38 -9.74 16.66
CA GLU A 819 -28.98 -9.24 17.90
C GLU A 819 -28.01 -8.26 18.58
N PRO A 820 -28.47 -7.12 19.14
CA PRO A 820 -27.60 -6.25 19.94
C PRO A 820 -27.02 -7.01 21.14
N LEU A 821 -25.70 -6.89 21.37
CA LEU A 821 -25.07 -7.42 22.58
C LEU A 821 -25.61 -6.68 23.80
N SER A 822 -26.01 -7.44 24.84
CA SER A 822 -26.48 -6.87 26.10
C SER A 822 -25.33 -6.35 26.97
N ASP A 823 -25.62 -5.49 27.94
CA ASP A 823 -24.61 -5.03 28.92
C ASP A 823 -24.07 -6.15 29.83
N HIS A 824 -24.58 -7.39 29.71
CA HIS A 824 -24.09 -8.59 30.41
C HIS A 824 -23.22 -9.51 29.53
N ASP A 825 -23.19 -9.31 28.21
CA ASP A 825 -22.42 -10.15 27.30
C ASP A 825 -20.94 -9.72 27.26
N VAL A 826 -20.04 -10.70 27.39
CA VAL A 826 -18.60 -10.46 27.36
C VAL A 826 -17.98 -10.89 26.03
N LEU A 827 -17.14 -10.03 25.45
CA LEU A 827 -16.37 -10.36 24.24
C LEU A 827 -15.19 -11.31 24.53
N TYR A 828 -14.70 -11.33 25.77
CA TYR A 828 -13.56 -12.13 26.22
C TYR A 828 -13.89 -12.82 27.56
N PRO A 829 -13.38 -14.04 27.82
CA PRO A 829 -12.56 -14.86 26.93
C PRO A 829 -13.35 -15.36 25.70
N MET A 830 -12.67 -15.45 24.56
CA MET A 830 -13.27 -15.90 23.30
C MET A 830 -13.63 -17.39 23.37
N ASP A 831 -14.74 -17.77 22.72
CA ASP A 831 -15.07 -19.18 22.47
C ASP A 831 -13.95 -19.90 21.68
N GLU A 832 -13.73 -21.19 21.91
CA GLU A 832 -12.62 -21.94 21.30
C GLU A 832 -12.60 -21.84 19.77
N PHE A 833 -13.75 -21.73 19.11
CA PHE A 833 -13.85 -21.56 17.66
C PHE A 833 -14.50 -20.23 17.24
N GLY A 834 -14.88 -19.39 18.20
CA GLY A 834 -15.45 -18.08 17.97
C GLY A 834 -14.45 -17.04 17.43
N ALA A 835 -15.00 -15.96 16.91
CA ALA A 835 -14.26 -14.83 16.34
C ALA A 835 -15.01 -13.53 16.59
N ILE A 836 -14.31 -12.40 16.53
CA ILE A 836 -14.95 -11.08 16.56
C ILE A 836 -14.62 -10.35 15.25
N TYR A 837 -15.64 -10.02 14.47
CA TYR A 837 -15.51 -9.17 13.30
C TYR A 837 -15.74 -7.71 13.68
N THR A 838 -14.90 -6.83 13.16
CA THR A 838 -14.99 -5.39 13.39
C THR A 838 -14.85 -4.65 12.06
N SER A 839 -15.71 -3.65 11.84
CA SER A 839 -15.65 -2.74 10.68
C SER A 839 -15.85 -1.29 11.12
N GLY A 840 -15.37 -0.35 10.31
CA GLY A 840 -15.44 1.08 10.62
C GLY A 840 -14.27 1.59 11.46
N LEU A 841 -13.19 0.81 11.61
CA LEU A 841 -11.99 1.25 12.33
C LEU A 841 -11.27 2.36 11.58
N THR A 842 -10.60 3.24 12.34
CA THR A 842 -9.76 4.30 11.80
C THR A 842 -8.31 4.05 12.22
N ALA A 843 -7.44 3.76 11.27
CA ALA A 843 -5.99 3.73 11.47
C ALA A 843 -5.40 5.10 11.10
N PHE A 844 -4.62 5.69 12.00
CA PHE A 844 -4.13 7.07 11.86
C PHE A 844 -2.65 7.23 12.25
N ARG A 845 -1.95 6.11 12.47
CA ARG A 845 -0.51 6.09 12.67
C ARG A 845 0.19 5.10 11.75
N GLN A 846 1.39 5.52 11.37
CA GLN A 846 2.41 4.71 10.75
C GLN A 846 3.00 3.66 11.69
N SER A 847 3.88 2.82 11.16
CA SER A 847 4.54 1.70 11.84
C SER A 847 5.59 2.12 12.89
N GLU A 848 6.06 1.15 13.70
CA GLU A 848 6.98 1.38 14.82
C GLU A 848 8.38 1.83 14.37
N ASP A 849 8.85 1.34 13.23
CA ASP A 849 10.18 1.61 12.65
C ASP A 849 10.33 3.05 12.13
N ILE A 850 9.20 3.73 11.83
CA ILE A 850 9.11 5.17 11.60
C ILE A 850 8.43 5.94 12.75
N GLY A 851 8.40 5.32 13.94
CA GLY A 851 8.14 6.00 15.21
C GLY A 851 6.69 6.31 15.51
N TYR A 852 5.75 5.51 14.98
CA TYR A 852 4.31 5.71 15.15
C TYR A 852 3.87 7.12 14.74
N ALA A 853 4.52 7.69 13.73
CA ALA A 853 4.20 8.99 13.16
C ALA A 853 2.72 9.06 12.75
N PHE A 854 2.10 10.22 12.91
CA PHE A 854 0.72 10.40 12.46
C PHE A 854 0.65 10.38 10.93
N MET A 855 -0.43 9.80 10.41
CA MET A 855 -0.73 9.81 8.98
C MET A 855 -1.33 11.17 8.57
N GLU A 856 -0.96 11.73 7.43
CA GLU A 856 -1.61 12.95 6.93
C GLU A 856 -3.05 12.73 6.47
N ILE A 857 -3.35 11.50 6.05
CA ILE A 857 -4.66 11.02 5.63
C ILE A 857 -4.91 9.74 6.44
N PRO A 858 -5.82 9.75 7.44
CA PRO A 858 -6.21 8.52 8.14
C PRO A 858 -6.84 7.51 7.19
N MET A 859 -6.57 6.23 7.42
CA MET A 859 -7.30 5.13 6.79
C MET A 859 -8.61 4.91 7.56
N TYR A 860 -9.72 5.28 6.93
CA TYR A 860 -11.07 5.04 7.46
C TYR A 860 -11.62 3.67 7.01
N ASP A 861 -12.67 3.21 7.68
CA ASP A 861 -13.41 1.97 7.38
C ASP A 861 -12.54 0.68 7.30
N VAL A 862 -11.46 0.65 8.07
CA VAL A 862 -10.63 -0.55 8.21
C VAL A 862 -11.45 -1.68 8.86
N CYS A 863 -11.38 -2.87 8.27
CA CYS A 863 -12.09 -4.07 8.71
C CYS A 863 -11.10 -5.13 9.20
N ALA A 864 -11.43 -5.80 10.29
CA ALA A 864 -10.58 -6.82 10.92
C ALA A 864 -11.40 -7.98 11.51
N ILE A 865 -10.81 -9.18 11.52
CA ILE A 865 -11.31 -10.37 12.21
C ILE A 865 -10.30 -10.72 13.31
N ALA A 866 -10.71 -10.60 14.57
CA ALA A 866 -10.00 -11.14 15.70
C ALA A 866 -10.31 -12.64 15.83
N MET A 867 -9.26 -13.46 15.77
CA MET A 867 -9.34 -14.91 15.95
C MET A 867 -8.11 -15.37 16.73
N ALA A 868 -8.31 -16.10 17.83
CA ALA A 868 -7.21 -16.48 18.69
C ALA A 868 -6.48 -17.77 18.23
N PRO A 869 -5.15 -17.77 18.05
CA PRO A 869 -4.38 -19.00 17.84
C PRO A 869 -4.34 -19.88 19.10
N TYR A 870 -3.90 -21.13 18.98
CA TYR A 870 -3.53 -21.92 20.16
C TYR A 870 -2.17 -21.46 20.69
N ARG A 871 -2.06 -21.28 22.01
CA ARG A 871 -0.82 -20.95 22.70
C ARG A 871 -0.11 -22.22 23.19
N ASP A 872 1.19 -22.32 22.93
CA ASP A 872 2.07 -23.43 23.33
C ASP A 872 1.44 -24.82 23.02
N PRO A 873 0.96 -25.08 21.78
CA PRO A 873 0.26 -26.31 21.44
C PRO A 873 1.20 -27.54 21.49
N LYS A 874 0.62 -28.73 21.72
CA LYS A 874 1.41 -29.97 21.68
C LYS A 874 1.91 -30.25 20.25
N ILE A 875 3.23 -30.30 20.08
CA ILE A 875 3.93 -30.65 18.85
C ILE A 875 4.37 -32.13 18.90
N GLU A 876 4.32 -32.81 17.76
CA GLU A 876 4.76 -34.19 17.54
C GLU A 876 5.46 -34.22 16.16
N ASN A 877 6.73 -34.64 16.07
CA ASN A 877 7.54 -34.59 14.83
C ASN A 877 7.44 -33.23 14.09
N ASP A 878 7.79 -32.13 14.77
CA ASP A 878 7.80 -30.74 14.24
C ASP A 878 6.47 -30.19 13.67
N LEU A 879 5.36 -30.91 13.87
CA LEU A 879 4.02 -30.55 13.43
C LEU A 879 3.05 -30.55 14.62
N LEU A 880 1.94 -29.81 14.54
CA LEU A 880 0.88 -29.82 15.55
C LEU A 880 0.32 -31.24 15.74
N SER A 881 0.03 -31.68 16.96
CA SER A 881 -0.67 -32.96 17.19
C SER A 881 -2.05 -32.94 16.54
N SER A 882 -2.66 -34.11 16.32
CA SER A 882 -3.93 -34.22 15.59
C SER A 882 -5.06 -33.34 16.13
N LYS A 883 -5.15 -33.18 17.46
CA LYS A 883 -6.15 -32.29 18.10
C LYS A 883 -5.94 -30.82 17.68
N TYR A 884 -4.72 -30.31 17.88
CA TYR A 884 -4.39 -28.91 17.59
C TYR A 884 -4.43 -28.62 16.09
N SER A 885 -4.01 -29.57 15.24
CA SER A 885 -4.11 -29.45 13.77
C SER A 885 -5.54 -29.20 13.30
N ILE A 886 -6.49 -30.00 13.80
CA ILE A 886 -7.90 -29.89 13.42
C ILE A 886 -8.52 -28.61 13.99
N GLY A 887 -8.18 -28.22 15.23
CA GLY A 887 -8.64 -26.96 15.81
C GLY A 887 -8.09 -25.71 15.10
N THR A 888 -6.80 -25.70 14.74
CA THR A 888 -6.18 -24.62 13.95
C THR A 888 -6.83 -24.52 12.57
N ARG A 889 -7.12 -25.67 11.92
CA ARG A 889 -7.88 -25.68 10.67
C ARG A 889 -9.26 -25.03 10.84
N LYS A 890 -10.05 -25.43 11.85
CA LYS A 890 -11.38 -24.83 12.12
C LYS A 890 -11.29 -23.31 12.28
N LYS A 891 -10.31 -22.81 13.03
CA LYS A 891 -10.09 -21.38 13.24
C LYS A 891 -9.82 -20.65 11.92
N ILE A 892 -9.00 -21.23 11.04
CA ILE A 892 -8.72 -20.70 9.70
C ILE A 892 -9.97 -20.75 8.80
N GLU A 893 -10.70 -21.86 8.79
CA GLU A 893 -11.98 -21.99 8.07
C GLU A 893 -13.02 -20.94 8.54
N ASN A 894 -13.10 -20.66 9.84
CA ASN A 894 -14.01 -19.66 10.38
C ASN A 894 -13.61 -18.24 9.96
N ILE A 895 -12.31 -17.90 9.92
CA ILE A 895 -11.83 -16.61 9.37
C ILE A 895 -12.33 -16.44 7.92
N PHE A 896 -12.14 -17.44 7.08
CA PHE A 896 -12.55 -17.40 5.67
C PHE A 896 -14.09 -17.37 5.53
N ALA A 897 -14.84 -18.12 6.35
CA ALA A 897 -16.29 -18.11 6.32
C ALA A 897 -16.87 -16.74 6.70
N ILE A 898 -16.34 -16.12 7.77
CA ILE A 898 -16.78 -14.79 8.25
C ILE A 898 -16.42 -13.71 7.23
N ALA A 899 -15.20 -13.73 6.68
CA ALA A 899 -14.78 -12.74 5.68
C ALA A 899 -15.65 -12.76 4.42
N HIS A 900 -15.98 -13.95 3.90
CA HIS A 900 -16.91 -14.06 2.77
C HIS A 900 -18.33 -13.62 3.15
N HIS A 901 -18.83 -14.01 4.33
CA HIS A 901 -20.15 -13.58 4.81
C HIS A 901 -20.26 -12.05 4.93
N GLN A 902 -19.17 -11.37 5.32
CA GLN A 902 -19.07 -9.90 5.34
C GLN A 902 -18.75 -9.27 3.97
N ASN A 903 -18.79 -10.06 2.88
CA ASN A 903 -18.60 -9.64 1.48
C ASN A 903 -17.20 -9.10 1.13
N HIS A 904 -16.16 -9.50 1.88
CA HIS A 904 -14.77 -9.18 1.51
C HIS A 904 -14.32 -10.00 0.30
N ASP A 905 -13.62 -9.34 -0.63
CA ASP A 905 -13.00 -9.99 -1.79
C ASP A 905 -11.53 -10.33 -1.60
N THR A 906 -10.90 -9.78 -0.55
CA THR A 906 -9.47 -9.89 -0.31
C THR A 906 -9.20 -10.16 1.17
N LEU A 907 -8.29 -11.10 1.47
CA LEU A 907 -7.83 -11.38 2.83
C LEU A 907 -6.42 -10.83 3.04
N VAL A 908 -6.17 -10.18 4.17
CA VAL A 908 -4.82 -9.82 4.65
C VAL A 908 -4.54 -10.62 5.92
N LEU A 909 -3.84 -11.74 5.72
CA LEU A 909 -3.50 -12.75 6.72
C LEU A 909 -2.04 -12.57 7.20
N SER A 910 -1.63 -13.37 8.18
CA SER A 910 -0.25 -13.38 8.69
C SER A 910 0.12 -14.77 9.22
N ALA A 911 1.31 -14.92 9.81
CA ALA A 911 1.85 -16.18 10.33
C ALA A 911 1.13 -16.65 11.61
N PHE A 912 -0.11 -17.12 11.47
CA PHE A 912 -1.08 -17.36 12.55
C PHE A 912 -0.51 -18.17 13.72
N GLY A 913 -0.27 -17.49 14.85
CA GLY A 913 0.27 -18.09 16.08
C GLY A 913 1.74 -18.54 16.03
N CYS A 914 2.49 -18.20 14.98
CA CYS A 914 3.85 -18.67 14.73
C CYS A 914 4.95 -17.89 15.48
N GLY A 915 4.61 -16.74 16.06
CA GLY A 915 5.46 -15.98 16.99
C GLY A 915 5.33 -16.48 18.44
N THR A 916 4.99 -15.58 19.37
CA THR A 916 4.90 -15.81 20.82
C THR A 916 4.03 -17.01 21.26
N PHE A 917 3.11 -17.49 20.42
CA PHE A 917 2.27 -18.65 20.69
C PHE A 917 2.84 -20.00 20.21
N ARG A 918 4.01 -20.01 19.57
CA ARG A 918 4.83 -21.19 19.22
C ARG A 918 4.13 -22.26 18.37
N ASN A 919 3.33 -21.87 17.38
CA ASN A 919 2.82 -22.80 16.37
C ASN A 919 3.92 -23.06 15.30
N PRO A 920 4.10 -24.30 14.80
CA PRO A 920 5.12 -24.61 13.79
C PRO A 920 4.77 -23.96 12.43
N PRO A 921 5.57 -23.00 11.92
CA PRO A 921 5.16 -22.14 10.80
C PRO A 921 4.88 -22.91 9.51
N LYS A 922 5.74 -23.88 9.18
CA LYS A 922 5.58 -24.76 8.03
C LYS A 922 4.28 -25.54 8.05
N HIS A 923 3.81 -25.98 9.23
CA HIS A 923 2.54 -26.70 9.34
C HIS A 923 1.34 -25.76 9.23
N VAL A 924 1.41 -24.57 9.83
CA VAL A 924 0.35 -23.56 9.74
C VAL A 924 0.17 -23.08 8.30
N ALA A 925 1.25 -22.78 7.57
CA ALA A 925 1.20 -22.45 6.14
C ALA A 925 0.57 -23.58 5.31
N ALA A 926 0.91 -24.83 5.62
CA ALA A 926 0.31 -26.00 4.96
C ALA A 926 -1.20 -26.16 5.27
N ILE A 927 -1.63 -25.88 6.51
CA ILE A 927 -3.05 -25.85 6.87
C ILE A 927 -3.77 -24.71 6.13
N PHE A 928 -3.18 -23.50 6.05
CA PHE A 928 -3.73 -22.41 5.24
C PHE A 928 -3.92 -22.82 3.78
N LYS A 929 -2.93 -23.45 3.16
CA LYS A 929 -3.04 -23.97 1.78
C LYS A 929 -4.29 -24.85 1.62
N SER A 930 -4.52 -25.72 2.60
CA SER A 930 -5.68 -26.63 2.63
C SER A 930 -7.03 -26.01 2.96
N VAL A 931 -7.08 -24.73 3.36
CA VAL A 931 -8.31 -23.94 3.41
C VAL A 931 -8.45 -23.11 2.13
N ILE A 932 -7.36 -22.56 1.60
CA ILE A 932 -7.35 -21.84 0.31
C ILE A 932 -7.84 -22.74 -0.84
N GLU A 933 -7.40 -24.01 -0.89
CA GLU A 933 -7.89 -24.95 -1.91
C GLU A 933 -9.40 -25.24 -1.81
N GLN A 934 -9.96 -25.23 -0.59
CA GLN A 934 -11.40 -25.37 -0.37
C GLN A 934 -12.19 -24.09 -0.74
N TYR A 935 -11.58 -22.92 -0.54
CA TYR A 935 -12.19 -21.60 -0.75
C TYR A 935 -11.81 -20.94 -2.09
N ALA A 936 -11.21 -21.70 -3.01
CA ALA A 936 -10.83 -21.21 -4.32
C ALA A 936 -12.04 -20.61 -5.08
N GLY A 937 -11.86 -19.41 -5.62
CA GLY A 937 -12.90 -18.66 -6.33
C GLY A 937 -13.87 -17.86 -5.45
N TYR A 938 -13.84 -18.00 -4.11
CA TYR A 938 -14.63 -17.17 -3.19
C TYR A 938 -13.96 -15.84 -2.85
N PHE A 939 -12.63 -15.79 -2.91
CA PHE A 939 -11.83 -14.56 -2.79
C PHE A 939 -11.07 -14.29 -4.09
N LYS A 940 -10.89 -13.01 -4.41
CA LYS A 940 -10.07 -12.57 -5.55
C LYS A 940 -8.60 -12.79 -5.23
N CYS A 941 -8.16 -12.29 -4.08
CA CYS A 941 -6.76 -12.31 -3.64
C CYS A 941 -6.63 -12.67 -2.15
N ILE A 942 -5.51 -13.29 -1.76
CA ILE A 942 -5.14 -13.54 -0.37
C ILE A 942 -3.68 -13.13 -0.18
N TYR A 943 -3.41 -12.19 0.72
CA TYR A 943 -2.07 -11.71 1.03
C TYR A 943 -1.66 -12.18 2.43
N PHE A 944 -0.51 -12.82 2.55
CA PHE A 944 0.14 -13.08 3.84
C PHE A 944 1.17 -11.99 4.09
N ALA A 945 0.81 -11.01 4.90
CA ALA A 945 1.71 -9.95 5.35
C ALA A 945 2.46 -10.43 6.60
N ILE A 946 3.74 -10.75 6.43
CA ILE A 946 4.59 -11.35 7.47
C ILE A 946 5.86 -10.52 7.61
N ALA A 947 5.87 -9.64 8.61
CA ALA A 947 7.10 -9.02 9.10
C ALA A 947 7.78 -9.96 10.11
N ASP A 948 8.99 -10.42 9.81
CA ASP A 948 9.83 -11.11 10.80
C ASP A 948 10.39 -10.07 11.78
N ASP A 949 9.91 -10.07 13.01
CA ASP A 949 10.27 -9.10 14.04
C ASP A 949 11.22 -9.68 15.11
N HIS A 950 11.64 -8.84 16.05
CA HIS A 950 12.49 -9.23 17.19
C HIS A 950 11.83 -10.24 18.16
N ASN A 951 10.54 -10.57 18.01
CA ASN A 951 9.87 -11.62 18.79
C ASN A 951 10.07 -13.02 18.16
N THR A 952 10.71 -13.09 16.99
CA THR A 952 11.12 -14.36 16.38
C THR A 952 12.32 -14.94 17.13
N ASP A 953 12.07 -15.85 18.08
CA ASP A 953 13.12 -16.57 18.80
C ASP A 953 13.93 -17.44 17.82
N GLN A 954 15.09 -16.91 17.40
CA GLN A 954 15.98 -17.56 16.45
C GLN A 954 16.55 -18.90 16.95
N THR A 955 16.44 -19.21 18.26
CA THR A 955 16.83 -20.50 18.82
C THR A 955 15.75 -21.58 18.66
N LEU A 956 14.48 -21.17 18.58
CA LEU A 956 13.31 -22.04 18.37
C LEU A 956 12.82 -22.07 16.91
N ASN A 957 13.10 -21.01 16.14
CA ASN A 957 12.63 -20.87 14.74
C ASN A 957 13.75 -20.35 13.81
N PRO A 958 14.77 -21.18 13.52
CA PRO A 958 15.97 -20.76 12.76
C PRO A 958 15.75 -20.53 11.25
N ILE A 959 14.51 -20.60 10.76
CA ILE A 959 14.16 -20.50 9.32
C ILE A 959 13.46 -19.17 8.98
N GLU A 960 13.14 -18.34 9.99
CA GLU A 960 12.23 -17.18 9.90
C GLU A 960 10.77 -17.58 9.61
N ASN A 961 9.78 -16.74 9.97
CA ASN A 961 8.36 -17.04 9.76
C ASN A 961 7.94 -16.84 8.30
N PHE A 962 8.53 -15.86 7.62
CA PHE A 962 8.25 -15.54 6.23
C PHE A 962 8.51 -16.72 5.27
N ARG A 963 9.69 -17.35 5.38
CA ARG A 963 10.17 -18.34 4.41
C ARG A 963 9.28 -19.59 4.27
N PRO A 964 8.82 -20.27 5.35
CA PRO A 964 7.92 -21.43 5.22
C PRO A 964 6.55 -21.09 4.62
N PHE A 965 6.10 -19.85 4.73
CA PHE A 965 4.90 -19.38 4.04
C PHE A 965 5.18 -19.16 2.55
N VAL A 966 6.28 -18.48 2.20
CA VAL A 966 6.70 -18.28 0.79
C VAL A 966 6.82 -19.61 0.06
N GLU A 967 7.57 -20.57 0.62
CA GLU A 967 7.82 -21.90 0.03
C GLU A 967 6.54 -22.72 -0.25
N LEU A 968 5.40 -22.42 0.40
CA LEU A 968 4.17 -23.20 0.31
C LEU A 968 2.99 -22.46 -0.34
N LEU A 969 2.97 -21.13 -0.30
CA LEU A 969 1.79 -20.30 -0.57
C LEU A 969 2.04 -19.16 -1.57
N ASP A 970 3.28 -18.72 -1.77
CA ASP A 970 3.51 -17.58 -2.67
C ASP A 970 3.28 -17.97 -4.13
N CYS A 971 2.82 -17.00 -4.92
CA CYS A 971 2.35 -17.16 -6.30
C CYS A 971 1.29 -18.27 -6.52
N LEU A 972 0.66 -18.81 -5.46
CA LEU A 972 -0.34 -19.88 -5.61
C LEU A 972 -1.62 -19.32 -6.25
N VAL A 973 -1.93 -19.77 -7.48
CA VAL A 973 -3.19 -19.44 -8.17
C VAL A 973 -4.10 -20.66 -8.20
N GLN A 974 -5.11 -20.66 -7.35
CA GLN A 974 -6.01 -21.81 -7.18
C GLN A 974 -7.35 -21.59 -7.89
N LYS A 975 -7.77 -22.58 -8.68
CA LYS A 975 -9.07 -22.58 -9.37
C LYS A 975 -10.09 -23.42 -8.59
N PRO A 976 -11.39 -23.03 -8.60
CA PRO A 976 -12.44 -23.83 -7.98
C PRO A 976 -12.60 -25.20 -8.66
N GLU A 977 -12.68 -26.26 -7.87
CA GLU A 977 -13.00 -27.60 -8.36
C GLU A 977 -14.48 -27.70 -8.77
N ARG A 978 -14.72 -28.08 -10.03
CA ARG A 978 -16.08 -28.24 -10.58
C ARG A 978 -16.72 -29.60 -10.29
N ASN A 979 -15.92 -30.61 -9.92
CA ASN A 979 -16.36 -32.01 -9.75
C ASN A 979 -16.41 -32.40 -8.25
N LYS A 980 -17.26 -31.74 -7.45
CA LYS A 980 -17.43 -32.15 -6.04
C LYS A 980 -18.15 -33.50 -5.93
N LEU A 981 -17.60 -34.38 -5.10
CA LEU A 981 -18.17 -35.70 -4.79
C LEU A 981 -19.56 -35.56 -4.16
N VAL A 982 -20.55 -36.22 -4.76
CA VAL A 982 -21.95 -36.22 -4.28
C VAL A 982 -22.01 -36.80 -2.86
N GLY A 983 -22.54 -36.02 -1.91
CA GLY A 983 -22.84 -36.46 -0.54
C GLY A 983 -21.71 -36.32 0.49
N MET A 984 -20.57 -35.71 0.19
CA MET A 984 -19.50 -35.46 1.17
C MET A 984 -19.51 -34.03 1.73
N MET A 985 -19.37 -33.88 3.05
CA MET A 985 -19.18 -32.59 3.71
C MET A 985 -17.69 -32.28 3.85
N ILE A 986 -17.24 -31.13 3.34
CA ILE A 986 -15.83 -30.70 3.42
C ILE A 986 -15.79 -29.22 3.84
N GLY A 987 -15.41 -29.00 5.11
CA GLY A 987 -15.31 -27.68 5.74
C GLY A 987 -16.63 -26.88 5.81
N SER A 988 -16.54 -25.63 6.25
CA SER A 988 -17.68 -24.76 6.60
C SER A 988 -18.60 -24.40 5.44
N TRP A 989 -18.11 -24.44 4.19
CA TRP A 989 -18.95 -24.33 2.99
C TRP A 989 -19.49 -25.70 2.57
N GLN A 990 -20.46 -26.20 3.35
CA GLN A 990 -21.15 -27.46 3.10
C GLN A 990 -22.12 -27.34 1.91
N ILE A 991 -21.65 -27.74 0.72
CA ILE A 991 -22.51 -28.00 -0.43
C ILE A 991 -23.03 -29.43 -0.33
N LEU A 992 -24.31 -29.61 0.03
CA LEU A 992 -24.95 -30.93 0.12
C LEU A 992 -25.74 -31.26 -1.16
N ASN A 993 -25.16 -32.10 -2.00
CA ASN A 993 -25.89 -32.72 -3.11
C ASN A 993 -26.80 -33.86 -2.58
N TYR A 994 -27.98 -33.49 -2.08
CA TYR A 994 -29.05 -34.42 -1.70
C TYR A 994 -30.40 -34.00 -2.31
N THR A 995 -30.66 -34.39 -3.57
CA THR A 995 -31.97 -34.84 -4.09
C THR A 995 -31.82 -35.38 -5.53
N THR A 996 -32.90 -35.98 -6.05
CA THR A 996 -33.04 -36.49 -7.41
C THR A 996 -32.81 -35.41 -8.48
N ILE A 997 -31.82 -35.63 -9.36
CA ILE A 997 -31.60 -34.98 -10.66
C ILE A 997 -31.75 -33.43 -10.66
N ASN A 998 -30.62 -32.73 -10.64
CA ASN A 998 -30.43 -31.29 -10.95
C ASN A 998 -30.76 -30.24 -9.86
N GLU A 999 -30.84 -30.63 -8.59
CA GLU A 999 -30.92 -29.70 -7.45
C GLU A 999 -29.66 -29.76 -6.56
N ILE A 1000 -29.23 -28.60 -6.05
CA ILE A 1000 -28.20 -28.47 -5.01
C ILE A 1000 -28.86 -27.87 -3.78
N THR A 1001 -28.64 -28.48 -2.61
CA THR A 1001 -29.00 -27.86 -1.33
C THR A 1001 -27.72 -27.36 -0.66
N LEU A 1002 -27.54 -26.05 -0.59
CA LEU A 1002 -26.61 -25.48 0.39
C LEU A 1002 -27.19 -25.80 1.77
N SER A 1003 -26.43 -26.45 2.66
CA SER A 1003 -26.82 -26.54 4.07
C SER A 1003 -26.43 -25.27 4.82
N ASP A 1004 -26.94 -25.11 6.04
CA ASP A 1004 -26.59 -23.98 6.88
C ASP A 1004 -25.06 -23.87 7.07
N ILE A 1005 -24.48 -22.72 6.74
CA ILE A 1005 -23.09 -22.40 7.07
C ILE A 1005 -23.07 -21.95 8.52
N ARG A 1006 -22.26 -22.61 9.37
CA ARG A 1006 -22.20 -22.37 10.82
C ARG A 1006 -20.77 -22.43 11.33
N ILE A 1007 -20.52 -21.80 12.47
CA ILE A 1007 -19.29 -22.00 13.24
C ILE A 1007 -19.32 -23.40 13.91
N TYR A 1008 -18.20 -24.13 13.90
CA TYR A 1008 -18.20 -25.57 14.22
C TYR A 1008 -17.90 -25.95 15.69
N ARG A 1009 -18.90 -26.53 16.38
CA ARG A 1009 -18.70 -27.18 17.68
C ARG A 1009 -18.31 -28.67 17.63
N SER A 1010 -18.67 -29.42 16.58
CA SER A 1010 -18.57 -30.90 16.57
C SER A 1010 -17.16 -31.42 16.87
N ASN A 1011 -17.09 -32.56 17.55
CA ASN A 1011 -15.83 -33.17 17.93
C ASN A 1011 -15.04 -33.61 16.69
N ALA A 1012 -13.72 -33.46 16.74
CA ALA A 1012 -12.83 -34.07 15.76
C ALA A 1012 -13.03 -35.59 15.75
N CYS A 1013 -13.09 -36.22 14.57
CA CYS A 1013 -12.97 -37.67 14.51
C CYS A 1013 -11.65 -38.09 15.16
N ARG A 1014 -11.68 -39.07 16.08
CA ARG A 1014 -10.47 -39.54 16.78
C ARG A 1014 -9.39 -40.09 15.84
N TYR A 1015 -9.78 -40.50 14.65
CA TYR A 1015 -8.91 -40.99 13.58
C TYR A 1015 -8.45 -39.88 12.61
N GLY A 1016 -8.92 -38.63 12.78
CA GLY A 1016 -8.70 -37.55 11.82
C GLY A 1016 -9.12 -37.96 10.41
N GLY A 1017 -8.29 -37.68 9.41
CA GLY A 1017 -8.46 -38.22 8.06
C GLY A 1017 -7.69 -39.53 7.78
N LYS A 1018 -7.28 -40.25 8.84
CA LYS A 1018 -7.13 -41.72 8.79
C LYS A 1018 -8.47 -42.43 9.08
N CYS A 1019 -9.57 -41.69 9.17
CA CYS A 1019 -10.91 -42.24 9.36
C CYS A 1019 -11.35 -43.06 8.13
N TYR A 1020 -11.66 -44.33 8.36
CA TYR A 1020 -12.23 -45.24 7.37
C TYR A 1020 -13.75 -45.04 7.18
N ASP A 1021 -14.43 -44.38 8.13
CA ASP A 1021 -15.88 -44.13 8.15
C ASP A 1021 -16.32 -42.88 7.35
N LEU A 1022 -15.47 -42.32 6.48
CA LEU A 1022 -15.78 -41.14 5.64
C LEU A 1022 -16.97 -41.32 4.67
N LYS A 1023 -17.43 -42.56 4.46
CA LYS A 1023 -18.64 -42.89 3.68
C LYS A 1023 -19.89 -43.10 4.55
N ASN A 1024 -19.75 -43.12 5.87
CA ASN A 1024 -20.86 -43.27 6.80
C ASN A 1024 -21.46 -41.89 7.09
N ILE A 1025 -22.62 -41.61 6.50
CA ILE A 1025 -23.32 -40.31 6.60
C ILE A 1025 -23.61 -39.94 8.06
N GLN A 1026 -23.93 -40.90 8.93
CA GLN A 1026 -24.19 -40.62 10.34
C GLN A 1026 -22.90 -40.25 11.09
N HIS A 1027 -21.80 -40.99 10.85
CA HIS A 1027 -20.50 -40.66 11.41
C HIS A 1027 -20.01 -39.27 10.97
N CYS A 1028 -20.18 -38.92 9.69
CA CYS A 1028 -19.78 -37.62 9.15
C CYS A 1028 -20.65 -36.45 9.65
N ARG A 1029 -21.87 -36.73 10.14
CA ARG A 1029 -22.71 -35.72 10.83
C ARG A 1029 -22.28 -35.45 12.27
N GLU A 1030 -21.78 -36.48 12.96
CA GLU A 1030 -21.40 -36.41 14.37
C GLU A 1030 -19.95 -35.93 14.58
N TYR A 1031 -19.04 -36.29 13.67
CA TYR A 1031 -17.61 -36.04 13.80
C TYR A 1031 -17.08 -35.25 12.61
N LEU A 1032 -16.17 -34.31 12.87
CA LEU A 1032 -15.51 -33.54 11.81
C LEU A 1032 -14.27 -34.25 11.29
N HIS A 1033 -14.13 -34.22 9.98
CA HIS A 1033 -13.01 -34.75 9.22
C HIS A 1033 -12.33 -33.63 8.42
N PRO A 1034 -11.01 -33.71 8.25
CA PRO A 1034 -10.27 -32.84 7.35
C PRO A 1034 -10.48 -33.23 5.87
N PRO A 1035 -10.15 -32.35 4.90
CA PRO A 1035 -10.39 -32.57 3.48
C PRO A 1035 -9.55 -33.71 2.90
N LEU A 1036 -10.02 -34.19 1.75
CA LEU A 1036 -9.39 -35.24 0.97
C LEU A 1036 -8.01 -34.80 0.46
N CYS A 1037 -7.08 -35.76 0.41
CA CYS A 1037 -5.78 -35.55 -0.23
C CYS A 1037 -5.94 -35.18 -1.72
N PRO A 1038 -5.41 -34.04 -2.20
CA PRO A 1038 -5.60 -33.58 -3.58
C PRO A 1038 -4.88 -34.47 -4.61
N TYR A 1039 -3.92 -35.28 -4.16
CA TYR A 1039 -3.26 -36.29 -4.99
C TYR A 1039 -4.07 -37.57 -5.19
N ALA A 1040 -5.25 -37.71 -4.56
CA ALA A 1040 -6.18 -38.83 -4.78
C ALA A 1040 -7.08 -38.55 -6.01
N ASN A 1041 -6.47 -38.41 -7.19
CA ASN A 1041 -7.12 -38.10 -8.46
C ASN A 1041 -7.95 -39.30 -8.97
N ASN A 1042 -9.23 -39.36 -8.56
CA ASN A 1042 -10.22 -40.40 -8.89
C ASN A 1042 -9.89 -41.86 -8.49
N THR A 1043 -8.64 -42.20 -8.17
CA THR A 1043 -8.25 -43.47 -7.56
C THR A 1043 -8.25 -43.37 -6.03
N VAL A 1044 -8.49 -44.50 -5.36
CA VAL A 1044 -8.57 -44.56 -3.88
C VAL A 1044 -7.20 -44.40 -3.21
N SER A 1045 -6.13 -44.58 -3.98
CA SER A 1045 -4.74 -44.51 -3.58
C SER A 1045 -4.08 -43.19 -4.01
N CYS A 1046 -3.47 -42.50 -3.04
CA CYS A 1046 -2.34 -41.62 -3.30
C CYS A 1046 -1.04 -42.49 -3.25
N SER A 1047 0.11 -41.94 -3.61
CA SER A 1047 1.42 -42.62 -3.59
C SER A 1047 2.32 -42.22 -2.40
N GLN A 1048 1.92 -41.22 -1.61
CA GLN A 1048 2.74 -40.58 -0.58
C GLN A 1048 2.58 -41.25 0.80
N LYS A 1049 3.41 -42.26 1.10
CA LYS A 1049 3.25 -43.09 2.32
C LYS A 1049 3.60 -42.42 3.67
N ASN A 1050 3.94 -41.13 3.73
CA ASN A 1050 4.35 -40.46 4.97
C ASN A 1050 3.15 -39.84 5.73
N ASP A 1051 3.05 -40.12 7.04
CA ASP A 1051 2.08 -39.53 7.97
C ASP A 1051 2.11 -38.01 8.05
N ASP A 1052 3.27 -37.38 7.83
CA ASP A 1052 3.39 -35.91 7.83
C ASP A 1052 2.56 -35.27 6.72
N HIS A 1053 2.52 -35.90 5.53
CA HIS A 1053 1.65 -35.45 4.44
C HIS A 1053 0.18 -35.58 4.83
N HIS A 1054 -0.19 -36.57 5.64
CA HIS A 1054 -1.57 -36.76 6.09
C HIS A 1054 -2.00 -35.74 7.13
N ARG A 1055 -1.09 -35.20 7.94
CA ARG A 1055 -1.40 -34.11 8.89
C ARG A 1055 -1.66 -32.77 8.18
N ILE A 1056 -1.39 -32.72 6.87
CA ILE A 1056 -1.60 -31.58 5.98
C ILE A 1056 -2.79 -31.84 5.04
N TRP A 1057 -2.85 -33.01 4.39
CA TRP A 1057 -3.84 -33.42 3.39
C TRP A 1057 -4.20 -34.91 3.51
N PHE A 1058 -5.46 -35.27 3.73
CA PHE A 1058 -5.77 -36.59 4.30
C PHE A 1058 -6.31 -37.62 3.30
N ARG A 1059 -5.57 -38.73 3.09
CA ARG A 1059 -6.09 -40.10 2.84
C ARG A 1059 -4.95 -41.10 2.60
N HIS A 1060 -5.09 -42.35 3.07
CA HIS A 1060 -4.56 -43.55 2.41
C HIS A 1060 -5.37 -44.82 2.73
N ARG A 1061 -5.41 -45.71 1.73
CA ARG A 1061 -5.85 -47.13 1.64
C ARG A 1061 -7.01 -47.64 2.52
N GLN A 1062 -7.94 -48.33 1.88
CA GLN A 1062 -9.05 -48.99 2.56
C GLN A 1062 -8.58 -50.32 3.18
N ILE A 1063 -9.11 -50.72 4.35
CA ILE A 1063 -8.88 -52.08 4.85
C ILE A 1063 -9.52 -53.06 3.86
N CYS A 1064 -8.77 -54.06 3.43
CA CYS A 1064 -9.27 -55.09 2.52
C CYS A 1064 -10.53 -55.75 3.10
N SER A 1065 -11.62 -55.77 2.33
CA SER A 1065 -12.89 -56.41 2.73
C SER A 1065 -12.75 -57.91 3.02
N TYR A 1066 -11.76 -58.57 2.42
CA TYR A 1066 -11.38 -59.96 2.64
C TYR A 1066 -10.38 -60.15 3.80
N GLY A 1067 -9.78 -59.07 4.32
CA GLY A 1067 -8.86 -59.11 5.45
C GLY A 1067 -7.65 -60.00 5.23
N GLY A 1068 -7.36 -60.88 6.20
CA GLY A 1068 -6.28 -61.87 6.13
C GLY A 1068 -6.52 -63.00 5.11
N GLU A 1069 -7.76 -63.17 4.63
CA GLU A 1069 -8.18 -64.20 3.67
C GLU A 1069 -8.16 -63.67 2.21
N CYS A 1070 -7.43 -62.58 1.94
CA CYS A 1070 -7.42 -61.97 0.61
C CYS A 1070 -6.49 -62.70 -0.37
N GLU A 1071 -7.09 -63.45 -1.30
CA GLU A 1071 -6.35 -64.15 -2.36
C GLU A 1071 -5.69 -63.18 -3.36
N LEU A 1072 -6.27 -61.99 -3.59
CA LEU A 1072 -5.78 -60.98 -4.55
C LEU A 1072 -4.36 -60.44 -4.23
N ILE A 1073 -3.83 -60.71 -3.04
CA ILE A 1073 -2.47 -60.34 -2.59
C ILE A 1073 -1.39 -60.88 -3.54
N GLU A 1074 -1.60 -62.03 -4.19
CA GLU A 1074 -0.56 -62.69 -4.99
C GLU A 1074 -0.61 -62.34 -6.49
N TYR A 1075 -1.71 -61.76 -6.98
CA TYR A 1075 -1.96 -61.62 -8.43
C TYR A 1075 -2.39 -60.22 -8.88
N ASP A 1076 -2.86 -59.34 -7.98
CA ASP A 1076 -3.38 -58.02 -8.34
C ASP A 1076 -2.56 -56.88 -7.71
N LEU A 1077 -1.67 -56.32 -8.52
CA LEU A 1077 -0.81 -55.17 -8.18
C LEU A 1077 -1.59 -53.85 -7.98
N ILE A 1078 -2.82 -53.76 -8.47
CA ILE A 1078 -3.70 -52.59 -8.26
C ILE A 1078 -4.38 -52.74 -6.91
N HIS A 1079 -4.98 -53.89 -6.61
CA HIS A 1079 -5.57 -54.19 -5.30
C HIS A 1079 -4.55 -54.07 -4.15
N LEU A 1080 -3.33 -54.62 -4.34
CA LEU A 1080 -2.18 -54.43 -3.45
C LEU A 1080 -1.79 -52.95 -3.24
N ASN A 1081 -2.18 -52.06 -4.17
CA ASN A 1081 -1.93 -50.63 -4.08
C ASN A 1081 -3.09 -49.79 -3.55
N GLU A 1082 -4.30 -50.33 -3.48
CA GLU A 1082 -5.49 -49.64 -2.99
C GLU A 1082 -5.93 -50.07 -1.58
N PHE A 1083 -5.57 -51.29 -1.16
CA PHE A 1083 -6.01 -51.87 0.11
C PHE A 1083 -4.87 -52.20 1.07
N GLU A 1084 -5.16 -52.12 2.37
CA GLU A 1084 -4.30 -52.58 3.47
C GLU A 1084 -4.77 -53.95 3.98
N HIS A 1085 -3.81 -54.83 4.26
CA HIS A 1085 -4.07 -56.21 4.70
C HIS A 1085 -3.45 -56.44 6.09
N PRO A 1086 -4.08 -57.24 6.96
CA PRO A 1086 -3.60 -57.42 8.33
C PRO A 1086 -2.19 -58.01 8.44
N GLU A 1087 -1.57 -57.91 9.62
CA GLU A 1087 -0.28 -58.55 9.87
C GLU A 1087 -0.33 -60.08 9.68
N PHE A 1088 0.82 -60.71 9.43
CA PHE A 1088 0.90 -62.16 9.49
C PHE A 1088 0.63 -62.66 10.91
N CYS A 1089 -0.07 -63.78 11.03
CA CYS A 1089 -0.31 -64.44 12.30
C CYS A 1089 1.04 -64.72 13.00
N ARG A 1090 1.13 -64.40 14.30
CA ARG A 1090 2.35 -64.58 15.11
C ARG A 1090 2.85 -66.02 15.10
N ASP A 1091 1.95 -66.98 15.01
CA ASP A 1091 2.25 -68.42 14.99
C ASP A 1091 2.65 -68.92 13.58
N ARG A 1092 2.57 -68.06 12.55
CA ARG A 1092 2.89 -68.32 11.13
C ARG A 1092 2.40 -69.69 10.62
N GLY A 1093 3.32 -70.57 10.20
CA GLY A 1093 3.04 -71.92 9.70
C GLY A 1093 2.43 -72.88 10.73
N ARG A 1094 2.56 -72.56 12.03
CA ARG A 1094 2.03 -73.34 13.16
C ARG A 1094 0.69 -72.85 13.69
N CYS A 1095 0.03 -71.91 12.99
CA CYS A 1095 -1.27 -71.40 13.41
C CYS A 1095 -2.39 -72.44 13.24
N GLU A 1096 -2.87 -72.98 14.36
CA GLU A 1096 -4.02 -73.89 14.44
C GLU A 1096 -5.38 -73.16 14.51
N ASN A 1097 -5.40 -71.84 14.77
CA ASN A 1097 -6.65 -71.09 14.91
C ASN A 1097 -7.36 -70.87 13.56
N MET A 1098 -8.39 -71.68 13.31
CA MET A 1098 -9.22 -71.66 12.09
C MET A 1098 -10.52 -70.85 12.25
N SER A 1099 -10.68 -70.04 13.29
CA SER A 1099 -11.89 -69.23 13.44
C SER A 1099 -11.95 -68.14 12.35
N LYS A 1100 -13.11 -67.93 11.73
CA LYS A 1100 -13.31 -66.88 10.69
C LYS A 1100 -12.88 -65.49 11.17
N LYS A 1101 -13.05 -65.19 12.46
CA LYS A 1101 -12.59 -63.93 13.07
C LYS A 1101 -11.06 -63.81 13.10
N HIS A 1102 -10.34 -64.91 13.32
CA HIS A 1102 -8.87 -64.95 13.29
C HIS A 1102 -8.33 -64.92 11.86
N LEU A 1103 -8.85 -65.77 10.97
CA LEU A 1103 -8.44 -65.82 9.56
C LEU A 1103 -8.65 -64.46 8.87
N LYS A 1104 -9.76 -63.77 9.15
CA LYS A 1104 -9.97 -62.41 8.63
C LYS A 1104 -9.09 -61.34 9.28
N ALA A 1105 -8.61 -61.56 10.51
CA ALA A 1105 -7.81 -60.60 11.27
C ALA A 1105 -6.29 -60.75 11.10
N TYR A 1106 -5.79 -61.86 10.54
CA TYR A 1106 -4.36 -62.11 10.34
C TYR A 1106 -4.11 -62.86 9.05
N ARG A 1107 -3.04 -62.51 8.32
CA ARG A 1107 -2.59 -63.27 7.14
C ARG A 1107 -1.88 -64.56 7.56
N HIS A 1108 -1.98 -65.58 6.73
CA HIS A 1108 -1.31 -66.87 6.93
C HIS A 1108 -0.31 -67.15 5.83
N VAL A 1109 0.77 -67.87 6.18
CA VAL A 1109 1.73 -68.37 5.19
C VAL A 1109 1.10 -69.50 4.35
N PRO A 1110 1.52 -69.68 3.09
CA PRO A 1110 0.83 -70.58 2.15
C PRO A 1110 0.81 -72.05 2.61
N LEU A 1111 -0.15 -72.81 2.10
CA LEU A 1111 -0.19 -74.26 2.30
C LEU A 1111 0.97 -74.93 1.56
N CYS A 1112 1.64 -75.87 2.21
CA CYS A 1112 2.68 -76.66 1.58
C CYS A 1112 2.10 -77.49 0.44
N LYS A 1113 2.75 -77.45 -0.73
CA LYS A 1113 2.39 -78.22 -1.93
C LYS A 1113 2.30 -79.73 -1.69
N TYR A 1114 3.05 -80.27 -0.72
CA TYR A 1114 3.02 -81.69 -0.34
C TYR A 1114 2.04 -82.00 0.80
N ARG A 1115 1.44 -80.99 1.44
CA ARG A 1115 0.52 -81.14 2.58
C ARG A 1115 1.07 -82.12 3.63
N ARG A 1116 0.26 -83.05 4.13
CA ARG A 1116 0.64 -84.11 5.10
C ARG A 1116 1.72 -85.09 4.60
N GLN A 1117 2.09 -85.08 3.32
CA GLN A 1117 3.17 -85.89 2.76
C GLN A 1117 4.52 -85.14 2.72
N CYS A 1118 4.59 -83.94 3.30
CA CYS A 1118 5.82 -83.16 3.31
C CYS A 1118 6.88 -83.76 4.26
N ASN A 1119 7.96 -84.30 3.69
CA ASN A 1119 9.09 -84.81 4.46
C ASN A 1119 9.76 -83.74 5.33
N ASP A 1120 9.76 -82.48 4.90
CA ASP A 1120 10.40 -81.38 5.64
C ASP A 1120 9.59 -80.97 6.88
N TYR A 1121 8.26 -81.10 6.83
CA TYR A 1121 7.38 -80.98 7.99
C TYR A 1121 7.48 -82.18 8.93
N ASN A 1122 7.51 -83.40 8.39
CA ASN A 1122 7.69 -84.63 9.17
C ASN A 1122 9.08 -84.72 9.85
N ARG A 1123 10.03 -83.89 9.44
CA ARG A 1123 11.36 -83.70 10.05
C ARG A 1123 11.43 -82.45 10.94
N GLU A 1124 10.31 -81.77 11.18
CA GLU A 1124 10.19 -80.55 11.96
C GLU A 1124 11.18 -79.43 11.57
N LEU A 1125 11.54 -79.33 10.29
CA LEU A 1125 12.51 -78.33 9.83
C LEU A 1125 11.99 -76.92 10.10
N ASN A 1126 12.63 -76.24 11.06
CA ASN A 1126 12.11 -75.04 11.71
C ASN A 1126 11.70 -73.94 10.72
N ASP A 1127 12.55 -73.67 9.72
CA ASP A 1127 12.30 -72.67 8.69
C ASP A 1127 11.15 -73.05 7.74
N HIS A 1128 11.04 -74.32 7.37
CA HIS A 1128 9.92 -74.84 6.57
C HIS A 1128 8.59 -74.75 7.34
N CYS A 1129 8.57 -75.17 8.61
CA CYS A 1129 7.39 -75.11 9.48
C CYS A 1129 7.01 -73.68 9.92
N LEU A 1130 7.88 -72.68 9.71
CA LEU A 1130 7.55 -71.26 9.87
C LEU A 1130 6.98 -70.64 8.60
N ASN A 1131 7.42 -71.10 7.42
CA ASN A 1131 7.08 -70.51 6.13
C ASN A 1131 5.96 -71.24 5.36
N PHE A 1132 5.52 -72.43 5.80
CA PHE A 1132 4.40 -73.17 5.19
C PHE A 1132 3.46 -73.81 6.23
N ARG A 1133 2.15 -73.79 5.95
CA ARG A 1133 1.10 -74.49 6.71
C ARG A 1133 0.85 -75.89 6.14
N HIS A 1134 0.44 -76.84 6.98
CA HIS A 1134 0.27 -78.26 6.63
C HIS A 1134 -1.08 -78.81 7.12
#